data_AF-A0A9E0Q7Q8-F1
#
_entry.id   AF-A0A9E0Q7Q8-F1
#
_cell.length_a   1.000
_cell.length_b   1.000
_cell.length_c   1.000
_cell.angle_alpha   90.00
_cell.angle_beta   90.00
_cell.angle_gamma   90.00
#
_symmetry.space_group_name_H-M   'P 1'
#
loop_
_entity.id
_entity.type
_entity.pdbx_description
1 polymer ?
#
loop_
_entity_poly.entity_id
_entity_poly.type
_entity_poly.pdbx_seq_one_letter_code
_entity_poly.pdbx_strand_id
1 'polypeptide(L)'
;MKFVRAIARVITGLVFLLAGFLKLADPVGNGLVVSEYLKIIGLTDMRTFALIMGLILSVIEALIGISILLGLRMRVATKALLVFMVFFTLLTLYLALANPISDCGCFGEAFKLTHWETFIKNIALLVASLIIYYQRGKFIPVAPPAWEWGTVVLYTMLLGGTGIYAINHLPLVDFTPFHTGTDLNEELARIRDPRRAEFITELIYEKEGKREKFSIDEIPDSTWTFIDSKTVPASVDRFPSLTDFAVSDSYGNYVTDSLLSLERVFITVIPYIDRLSASHYTTLKLIHNKIGDSSTPHIVLCGASGEIADSIKRAVGVDCDVYYTDFKTLIALNRSNGGVVYMAGGVIGAKWSMMDFTKLATSSGGISDIKNADAELLSAERRIKETLIAEISILFILMLIVVMRFIFRFAYKHNMLQESAPQIEGTLIGKELIMKKVKHLKCKVVWRESLKTRNTLGLDVYTDWYAAPAAEEELIELFSVEELNNMERLVIGSGSNILFKEDFGGIVIHPDMVEISVEGDNEDAVLLRAGAGVEWDYLVNYTVDRGWGGLENLSLIPGCVGASPVQNIGAYGAEAADSILSVRYFDTVKLQMVEIDGADCKFGYRDSIFKRELKGRTIITSVLFKLMKYPVINGNYADLSDSLSKIENPGIADIREIVCRIRESKLPDPKVVGNAGSFFKNPVISSEKASVLKDKYPSLKIFPVSDGLSKVPAAWLIDQCGFKGMRRGNVGVHENQALVLLAFDGAKGKELLDLADEIRTAVKERFDIDIEPEVNIV
;
A
#
# COMPACT_ATOMS: atom_id res chain seq x y z
N MET A 1 -2.25 -17.63 -3.74
CA MET A 1 -1.40 -16.43 -3.48
C MET A 1 -1.82 -15.59 -2.27
N LYS A 2 -3.10 -15.26 -2.03
CA LYS A 2 -3.54 -14.43 -0.87
C LYS A 2 -3.10 -15.03 0.48
N PHE A 3 -3.22 -16.35 0.66
CA PHE A 3 -2.82 -17.09 1.87
C PHE A 3 -1.30 -17.06 2.10
N VAL A 4 -0.50 -17.39 1.08
CA VAL A 4 0.97 -17.35 1.13
C VAL A 4 1.48 -15.96 1.52
N ARG A 5 0.87 -14.90 0.97
CA ARG A 5 1.20 -13.51 1.34
C ARG A 5 0.89 -13.20 2.81
N ALA A 6 -0.24 -13.67 3.32
CA ALA A 6 -0.63 -13.45 4.72
C ALA A 6 0.34 -14.16 5.68
N ILE A 7 0.68 -15.41 5.38
CA ILE A 7 1.66 -16.19 6.15
C ILE A 7 3.03 -15.52 6.09
N ALA A 8 3.54 -15.21 4.90
CA ALA A 8 4.84 -14.55 4.74
C ALA A 8 4.92 -13.25 5.53
N ARG A 9 3.86 -12.43 5.51
CA ARG A 9 3.76 -11.18 6.28
C ARG A 9 3.79 -11.42 7.78
N VAL A 10 2.98 -12.35 8.29
CA VAL A 10 2.88 -12.62 9.74
C VAL A 10 4.19 -13.22 10.25
N ILE A 11 4.74 -14.22 9.57
CA ILE A 11 6.01 -14.85 9.97
C ILE A 11 7.15 -13.83 9.93
N THR A 12 7.34 -13.14 8.80
CA THR A 12 8.44 -12.17 8.67
C THR A 12 8.30 -11.04 9.67
N GLY A 13 7.08 -10.51 9.84
CA GLY A 13 6.80 -9.43 10.78
C GLY A 13 7.04 -9.82 12.24
N LEU A 14 6.60 -11.01 12.66
CA LEU A 14 6.82 -11.53 14.03
C LEU A 14 8.30 -11.82 14.29
N VAL A 15 9.00 -12.43 13.34
CA VAL A 15 10.43 -12.75 13.49
C VAL A 15 11.25 -11.46 13.63
N PHE A 16 11.00 -10.45 12.80
CA PHE A 16 11.68 -9.15 12.89
C PHE A 16 11.36 -8.40 14.18
N LEU A 17 10.09 -8.40 14.60
CA LEU A 17 9.68 -7.78 15.86
C LEU A 17 10.39 -8.46 17.04
N LEU A 18 10.36 -9.80 17.09
CA LEU A 18 10.97 -10.56 18.17
C LEU A 18 12.50 -10.39 18.18
N ALA A 19 13.16 -10.51 17.02
CA ALA A 19 14.60 -10.34 16.89
C ALA A 19 15.07 -8.95 17.33
N GLY A 20 14.40 -7.89 16.86
CA GLY A 20 14.70 -6.53 17.26
C GLY A 20 14.42 -6.28 18.75
N PHE A 21 13.30 -6.78 19.29
CA PHE A 21 12.95 -6.62 20.70
C PHE A 21 13.96 -7.33 21.63
N LEU A 22 14.36 -8.56 21.33
CA LEU A 22 15.34 -9.29 22.15
C LEU A 22 16.70 -8.58 22.19
N LYS A 23 17.13 -7.96 21.08
CA LYS A 23 18.33 -7.12 21.06
C LYS A 23 18.15 -5.78 21.79
N LEU A 24 16.93 -5.25 21.86
CA LEU A 24 16.60 -4.06 22.66
C LEU A 24 16.49 -4.38 24.15
N ALA A 25 16.15 -5.62 24.51
CA ALA A 25 16.12 -6.09 25.89
C ALA A 25 17.51 -6.15 26.50
N ASP A 26 18.54 -6.49 25.71
CA ASP A 26 19.97 -6.36 26.08
C ASP A 26 20.77 -5.58 25.01
N PRO A 27 20.69 -4.23 25.03
CA PRO A 27 21.36 -3.39 24.03
C PRO A 27 22.88 -3.40 24.18
N VAL A 28 23.39 -3.67 25.39
CA VAL A 28 24.83 -3.74 25.66
C VAL A 28 25.42 -5.01 25.05
N GLY A 29 24.75 -6.16 25.23
CA GLY A 29 25.13 -7.42 24.58
C GLY A 29 25.16 -7.29 23.06
N ASN A 30 24.10 -6.72 22.46
CA ASN A 30 24.08 -6.47 21.02
C ASN A 30 25.19 -5.50 20.56
N GLY A 31 25.49 -4.46 21.35
CA GLY A 31 26.61 -3.55 21.09
C GLY A 31 27.98 -4.25 21.09
N LEU A 32 28.18 -5.28 21.91
CA LEU A 32 29.39 -6.09 21.91
C LEU A 32 29.54 -6.89 20.61
N VAL A 33 28.45 -7.50 20.15
CA VAL A 33 28.43 -8.21 18.86
C VAL A 33 28.79 -7.26 17.72
N VAL A 34 28.18 -6.07 17.66
CA VAL A 34 28.51 -5.04 16.66
C VAL A 34 29.98 -4.63 16.76
N SER A 35 30.53 -4.50 17.98
CA SER A 35 31.94 -4.18 18.21
C SER A 35 32.88 -5.27 17.67
N GLU A 36 32.51 -6.54 17.78
CA GLU A 36 33.29 -7.64 17.17
C GLU A 36 33.32 -7.53 15.64
N TYR A 37 32.20 -7.21 14.99
CA TYR A 37 32.18 -6.94 13.54
C TYR A 37 33.04 -5.73 13.15
N LEU A 38 33.01 -4.63 13.93
CA LEU A 38 33.83 -3.45 13.66
C LEU A 38 35.34 -3.76 13.75
N LYS A 39 35.74 -4.64 14.68
CA LYS A 39 37.14 -5.09 14.79
C LYS A 39 37.60 -5.84 13.55
N ILE A 40 36.77 -6.68 12.94
CA ILE A 40 37.10 -7.44 11.73
C ILE A 40 37.43 -6.50 10.55
N ILE A 41 36.70 -5.38 10.43
CA ILE A 41 36.91 -4.39 9.37
C ILE A 41 38.02 -3.38 9.69
N GLY A 42 38.78 -3.59 10.76
CA GLY A 42 39.94 -2.77 11.13
C GLY A 42 39.61 -1.54 12.00
N LEU A 43 38.35 -1.38 12.44
CA LEU A 43 37.95 -0.28 13.33
C LEU A 43 38.03 -0.73 14.79
N THR A 44 39.19 -0.52 15.41
CA THR A 44 39.42 -0.84 16.82
C THR A 44 38.95 0.29 17.75
N ASP A 45 38.40 -0.08 18.90
CA ASP A 45 38.03 0.82 20.01
C ASP A 45 36.82 1.76 19.83
N MET A 46 35.92 1.45 18.90
CA MET A 46 34.68 2.21 18.68
C MET A 46 33.48 1.72 19.50
N ARG A 47 33.65 1.44 20.80
CA ARG A 47 32.61 0.76 21.61
C ARG A 47 31.33 1.58 21.83
N THR A 48 31.45 2.89 22.09
CA THR A 48 30.27 3.76 22.24
C THR A 48 29.48 3.83 20.94
N PHE A 49 30.20 3.92 19.83
CA PHE A 49 29.59 3.90 18.51
C PHE A 49 28.91 2.55 18.22
N ALA A 50 29.53 1.43 18.59
CA ALA A 50 28.94 0.11 18.47
C ALA A 50 27.64 -0.05 19.27
N LEU A 51 27.59 0.49 20.49
CA LEU A 51 26.36 0.50 21.32
C LEU A 51 25.24 1.32 20.67
N ILE A 52 25.55 2.53 20.18
CA ILE A 52 24.56 3.40 19.52
C ILE A 52 24.06 2.75 18.22
N MET A 53 24.97 2.22 17.40
CA MET A 53 24.64 1.52 16.17
C MET A 53 23.80 0.27 16.44
N GLY A 54 24.18 -0.52 17.44
CA GLY A 54 23.44 -1.70 17.87
C GLY A 54 22.02 -1.33 18.29
N LEU A 55 21.85 -0.27 19.10
CA LEU A 55 20.55 0.23 19.51
C LEU A 55 19.70 0.66 18.30
N ILE A 56 20.24 1.50 17.42
CA ILE A 56 19.54 2.00 16.23
C ILE A 56 19.14 0.84 15.31
N LEU A 57 20.04 -0.10 15.07
CA LEU A 57 19.78 -1.26 14.22
C LEU A 57 18.65 -2.12 14.77
N SER A 58 18.63 -2.36 16.08
CA SER A 58 17.56 -3.13 16.74
C SER A 58 16.21 -2.41 16.69
N VAL A 59 16.21 -1.08 16.87
CA VAL A 59 14.98 -0.27 16.68
C VAL A 59 14.48 -0.36 15.25
N ILE A 60 15.36 -0.23 14.25
CA ILE A 60 14.99 -0.34 12.83
C ILE A 60 14.43 -1.73 12.51
N GLU A 61 15.06 -2.79 12.98
CA GLU A 61 14.62 -4.18 12.77
C GLU A 61 13.23 -4.42 13.37
N ALA A 62 13.02 -4.04 14.63
CA ALA A 62 11.71 -4.15 15.28
C ALA A 62 10.65 -3.29 14.56
N LEU A 63 11.00 -2.05 14.17
CA LEU A 63 10.10 -1.16 13.42
C LEU A 63 9.68 -1.75 12.07
N ILE A 64 10.62 -2.35 11.32
CA ILE A 64 10.30 -3.06 10.07
C ILE A 64 9.29 -4.17 10.38
N GLY A 65 9.51 -4.96 11.44
CA GLY A 65 8.57 -5.99 11.89
C GLY A 65 7.17 -5.44 12.15
N ILE A 66 7.07 -4.37 12.94
CA ILE A 66 5.80 -3.70 13.29
C ILE A 66 5.11 -3.11 12.05
N SER A 67 5.86 -2.43 11.18
CA SER A 67 5.33 -1.86 9.94
C SER A 67 4.78 -2.95 9.03
N ILE A 68 5.45 -4.10 8.92
CA ILE A 68 4.95 -5.25 8.16
C ILE A 68 3.73 -5.89 8.83
N LEU A 69 3.69 -6.03 10.16
CA LEU A 69 2.53 -6.59 10.88
C LEU A 69 1.30 -5.69 10.81
N LEU A 70 1.44 -4.39 10.99
CA LEU A 70 0.35 -3.42 10.91
C LEU A 70 -0.05 -3.09 9.48
N GLY A 71 0.91 -3.09 8.55
CA GLY A 71 0.71 -2.67 7.16
C GLY A 71 1.00 -1.18 6.93
N LEU A 72 1.80 -0.57 7.80
CA LEU A 72 2.17 0.84 7.72
C LEU A 72 3.13 1.06 6.55
N ARG A 73 2.84 2.02 5.66
CA ARG A 73 3.72 2.41 4.55
C ARG A 73 4.40 1.23 3.85
N MET A 74 3.62 0.22 3.47
CA MET A 74 4.15 -1.04 2.92
C MET A 74 5.12 -0.86 1.74
N ARG A 75 4.99 0.20 0.93
CA ARG A 75 5.95 0.49 -0.16
C ARG A 75 7.36 0.83 0.34
N VAL A 76 7.47 1.53 1.47
CA VAL A 76 8.75 1.90 2.10
C VAL A 76 9.22 0.74 2.98
N ALA A 77 8.34 0.20 3.82
CA ALA A 77 8.67 -0.89 4.74
C ALA A 77 9.20 -2.14 4.01
N THR A 78 8.61 -2.50 2.86
CA THR A 78 9.07 -3.68 2.09
C THR A 78 10.38 -3.43 1.35
N LYS A 79 10.68 -2.19 0.95
CA LYS A 79 12.01 -1.82 0.41
C LYS A 79 13.06 -1.92 1.50
N ALA A 80 12.78 -1.34 2.68
CA ALA A 80 13.68 -1.41 3.82
C ALA A 80 13.92 -2.87 4.26
N LEU A 81 12.86 -3.67 4.36
CA LEU A 81 12.94 -5.11 4.64
C LEU A 81 13.82 -5.85 3.62
N LEU A 82 13.64 -5.59 2.32
CA LEU A 82 14.41 -6.27 1.29
C LEU A 82 15.89 -5.89 1.36
N VAL A 83 16.21 -4.61 1.53
CA VAL A 83 17.60 -4.14 1.70
C VAL A 83 18.25 -4.76 2.93
N PHE A 84 17.53 -4.77 4.05
CA PHE A 84 17.96 -5.39 5.30
C PHE A 84 18.26 -6.88 5.08
N MET A 85 17.33 -7.62 4.48
CA MET A 85 17.49 -9.05 4.23
C MET A 85 18.62 -9.36 3.27
N VAL A 86 18.79 -8.60 2.19
CA VAL A 86 19.90 -8.80 1.25
C VAL A 86 21.25 -8.62 1.96
N PHE A 87 21.40 -7.55 2.74
CA PHE A 87 22.62 -7.28 3.50
C PHE A 87 22.93 -8.41 4.51
N PHE A 88 21.97 -8.77 5.37
CA PHE A 88 22.20 -9.79 6.39
C PHE A 88 22.33 -11.20 5.82
N THR A 89 21.71 -11.51 4.70
CA THR A 89 21.90 -12.81 4.02
C THR A 89 23.32 -12.94 3.48
N LEU A 90 23.88 -11.88 2.88
CA LEU A 90 25.27 -11.87 2.44
C LEU A 90 26.26 -11.93 3.61
N LEU A 91 25.99 -11.18 4.68
CA LEU A 91 26.81 -11.21 5.90
C LEU A 91 26.81 -12.62 6.53
N THR A 92 25.65 -13.25 6.63
CA THR A 92 25.53 -14.60 7.22
C THR A 92 26.12 -15.70 6.37
N LEU A 93 26.11 -15.55 5.03
CA LEU A 93 26.89 -16.42 4.14
C LEU A 93 28.39 -16.30 4.43
N TYR A 94 28.91 -15.07 4.57
CA TYR A 94 30.31 -14.86 4.92
C TYR A 94 30.67 -15.51 6.26
N LEU A 95 29.82 -15.38 7.28
CA LEU A 95 30.04 -16.03 8.58
C LEU A 95 30.02 -17.56 8.50
N ALA A 96 29.11 -18.12 7.71
CA ALA A 96 29.01 -19.57 7.50
C ALA A 96 30.25 -20.15 6.81
N LEU A 97 30.91 -19.37 5.95
CA LEU A 97 32.10 -19.78 5.21
C LEU A 97 33.41 -19.50 5.95
N ALA A 98 33.56 -18.32 6.54
CA ALA A 98 34.82 -17.83 7.10
C ALA A 98 34.93 -18.03 8.63
N ASN A 99 33.80 -18.26 9.31
CA ASN A 99 33.71 -18.43 10.77
C ASN A 99 34.57 -17.43 11.60
N PRO A 100 34.46 -16.11 11.36
CA PRO A 100 35.36 -15.13 11.97
C PRO A 100 34.97 -14.73 13.41
N ILE A 101 33.73 -15.00 13.83
CA ILE A 101 33.18 -14.71 15.16
C ILE A 101 32.30 -15.86 15.62
N SER A 102 32.03 -15.97 16.91
CA SER A 102 31.29 -17.12 17.49
C SER A 102 29.77 -17.06 17.36
N ASP A 103 29.19 -15.88 17.11
CA ASP A 103 27.74 -15.70 17.03
C ASP A 103 27.38 -14.55 16.08
N CYS A 104 26.37 -14.76 15.24
CA CYS A 104 25.84 -13.72 14.36
C CYS A 104 25.07 -12.63 15.13
N GLY A 105 24.55 -12.95 16.33
CA GLY A 105 23.77 -12.05 17.18
C GLY A 105 22.35 -11.80 16.69
N CYS A 106 21.80 -12.65 15.81
CA CYS A 106 20.49 -12.44 15.19
C CYS A 106 19.32 -12.26 16.17
N PHE A 107 19.37 -12.88 17.35
CA PHE A 107 18.34 -12.77 18.40
C PHE A 107 18.92 -12.25 19.72
N GLY A 108 20.09 -11.58 19.66
CA GLY A 108 20.85 -11.26 20.87
C GLY A 108 21.32 -12.52 21.59
N GLU A 109 21.47 -12.45 22.92
CA GLU A 109 21.93 -13.58 23.73
C GLU A 109 20.86 -14.65 24.01
N ALA A 110 19.60 -14.40 23.65
CA ALA A 110 18.49 -15.30 23.93
C ALA A 110 18.51 -16.61 23.12
N PHE A 111 18.94 -16.55 21.86
CA PHE A 111 19.02 -17.72 20.97
C PHE A 111 20.31 -17.67 20.15
N LYS A 112 21.25 -18.57 20.48
CA LYS A 112 22.45 -18.80 19.68
C LYS A 112 22.14 -19.85 18.61
N LEU A 113 22.15 -19.42 17.36
CA LEU A 113 22.02 -20.31 16.20
C LEU A 113 23.39 -20.53 15.60
N THR A 114 23.63 -21.73 15.06
CA THR A 114 24.84 -21.96 14.27
C THR A 114 24.86 -21.03 13.05
N HIS A 115 26.05 -20.81 12.49
CA HIS A 115 26.17 -19.94 11.30
C HIS A 115 25.34 -20.44 10.12
N TRP A 116 25.29 -21.77 9.92
CA TRP A 116 24.50 -22.39 8.85
C TRP A 116 22.99 -22.30 9.11
N GLU A 117 22.52 -22.51 10.33
CA GLU A 117 21.10 -22.33 10.67
C GLU A 117 20.67 -20.86 10.47
N THR A 118 21.52 -19.92 10.88
CA THR A 118 21.27 -18.49 10.70
C THR A 118 21.17 -18.12 9.22
N PHE A 119 22.08 -18.66 8.39
CA PHE A 119 22.08 -18.44 6.94
C PHE A 119 20.82 -19.03 6.28
N ILE A 120 20.44 -20.27 6.60
CA ILE A 120 19.24 -20.93 6.06
C ILE A 120 17.97 -20.15 6.44
N LYS A 121 17.87 -19.72 7.71
CA LYS A 121 16.77 -18.86 8.17
C LYS A 121 16.71 -17.57 7.35
N ASN A 122 17.84 -16.92 7.10
CA ASN A 122 17.89 -15.69 6.31
C ASN A 122 17.50 -15.91 4.84
N ILE A 123 17.85 -17.05 4.23
CA ILE A 123 17.34 -17.42 2.91
C ILE A 123 15.81 -17.52 2.93
N ALA A 124 15.24 -18.23 3.91
CA ALA A 124 13.79 -18.39 4.00
C ALA A 124 13.07 -17.03 4.17
N LEU A 125 13.61 -16.15 5.03
CA LEU A 125 13.10 -14.79 5.23
C LEU A 125 13.31 -13.90 3.99
N LEU A 126 14.39 -14.09 3.22
CA LEU A 126 14.63 -13.36 1.98
C LEU A 126 13.58 -13.75 0.93
N VAL A 127 13.26 -15.04 0.79
CA VAL A 127 12.18 -15.52 -0.08
C VAL A 127 10.84 -14.93 0.36
N ALA A 128 10.52 -14.95 1.65
CA ALA A 128 9.31 -14.34 2.18
C ALA A 128 9.28 -12.83 1.90
N SER A 129 10.40 -12.14 2.05
CA SER A 129 10.55 -10.71 1.78
C SER A 129 10.36 -10.37 0.30
N LEU A 130 10.88 -11.19 -0.62
CA LEU A 130 10.63 -11.07 -2.06
C LEU A 130 9.15 -11.26 -2.40
N ILE A 131 8.49 -12.26 -1.81
CA ILE A 131 7.04 -12.49 -1.99
C ILE A 131 6.23 -11.25 -1.57
N ILE A 132 6.58 -10.64 -0.43
CA ILE A 132 5.93 -9.42 0.06
C ILE A 132 6.26 -8.23 -0.85
N TYR A 133 7.52 -8.08 -1.27
CA TYR A 133 8.01 -6.98 -2.11
C TYR A 133 7.37 -6.96 -3.50
N TYR A 134 7.30 -8.08 -4.20
CA TYR A 134 6.63 -8.13 -5.52
C TYR A 134 5.13 -7.86 -5.41
N GLN A 135 4.55 -8.09 -4.24
CA GLN A 135 3.14 -7.81 -3.95
C GLN A 135 2.92 -6.47 -3.25
N ARG A 136 3.95 -5.62 -3.12
CA ARG A 136 3.88 -4.32 -2.43
C ARG A 136 2.79 -3.39 -2.98
N GLY A 137 2.53 -3.45 -4.29
CA GLY A 137 1.48 -2.68 -4.95
C GLY A 137 0.05 -3.12 -4.61
N LYS A 138 -0.13 -4.29 -3.97
CA LYS A 138 -1.44 -4.83 -3.55
C LYS A 138 -1.80 -4.49 -2.10
N PHE A 139 -0.94 -3.79 -1.36
CA PHE A 139 -1.21 -3.37 0.01
C PHE A 139 -1.82 -1.98 0.02
N ILE A 140 -2.89 -1.85 0.80
CA ILE A 140 -3.70 -0.63 0.90
C ILE A 140 -3.23 0.11 2.16
N PRO A 141 -3.02 1.44 2.10
CA PRO A 141 -2.73 2.23 3.29
C PRO A 141 -3.75 1.97 4.39
N VAL A 142 -3.27 1.82 5.62
CA VAL A 142 -4.11 1.42 6.77
C VAL A 142 -4.65 2.64 7.49
N ALA A 143 -4.08 3.82 7.23
CA ALA A 143 -4.56 5.12 7.69
C ALA A 143 -4.00 6.24 6.78
N PRO A 144 -4.49 7.48 6.92
CA PRO A 144 -3.87 8.66 6.32
C PRO A 144 -2.37 8.78 6.56
N PRO A 145 -1.64 9.43 5.64
CA PRO A 145 -0.22 9.71 5.76
C PRO A 145 0.26 10.18 7.14
N ALA A 146 -0.47 11.12 7.75
CA ALA A 146 -0.11 11.70 9.04
C ALA A 146 -0.26 10.70 10.20
N TRP A 147 -1.30 9.86 10.17
CA TRP A 147 -1.56 8.85 11.20
C TRP A 147 -0.59 7.68 11.09
N GLU A 148 -0.26 7.24 9.88
CA GLU A 148 0.76 6.21 9.68
C GLU A 148 2.13 6.69 10.19
N TRP A 149 2.53 7.93 9.87
CA TRP A 149 3.78 8.51 10.39
C TRP A 149 3.75 8.71 11.90
N GLY A 150 2.64 9.22 12.46
CA GLY A 150 2.47 9.36 13.90
C GLY A 150 2.60 8.02 14.63
N THR A 151 2.08 6.95 14.04
CA THR A 151 2.20 5.59 14.59
C THR A 151 3.63 5.07 14.51
N VAL A 152 4.33 5.28 13.39
CA VAL A 152 5.75 4.93 13.26
C VAL A 152 6.59 5.68 14.30
N VAL A 153 6.34 6.98 14.50
CA VAL A 153 7.03 7.80 15.50
C VAL A 153 6.74 7.28 16.92
N LEU A 154 5.49 6.96 17.23
CA LEU A 154 5.10 6.39 18.53
C LEU A 154 5.85 5.09 18.84
N TYR A 155 5.89 4.14 17.90
CA TYR A 155 6.64 2.90 18.09
C TYR A 155 8.15 3.13 18.16
N THR A 156 8.67 4.11 17.41
CA THR A 156 10.10 4.47 17.47
C THR A 156 10.46 4.99 18.86
N MET A 157 9.64 5.86 19.44
CA MET A 157 9.83 6.37 20.81
C MET A 157 9.70 5.26 21.85
N LEU A 158 8.71 4.36 21.70
CA LEU A 158 8.52 3.24 22.61
C LEU A 158 9.73 2.28 22.59
N LEU A 159 10.15 1.84 21.41
CA LEU A 159 11.28 0.91 21.23
C LEU A 159 12.61 1.55 21.66
N GLY A 160 12.86 2.79 21.24
CA GLY A 160 14.04 3.55 21.65
C GLY A 160 14.06 3.76 23.16
N GLY A 161 12.91 4.10 23.76
CA GLY A 161 12.74 4.22 25.21
C GLY A 161 13.04 2.93 25.96
N THR A 162 12.58 1.78 25.47
CA THR A 162 12.90 0.47 26.08
C THR A 162 14.40 0.17 26.06
N GLY A 163 15.09 0.42 24.94
CA GLY A 163 16.53 0.23 24.87
C GLY A 163 17.31 1.20 25.76
N ILE A 164 16.93 2.47 25.80
CA ILE A 164 17.56 3.47 26.70
C ILE A 164 17.32 3.09 28.17
N TYR A 165 16.12 2.61 28.50
CA TYR A 165 15.81 2.11 29.84
C TYR A 165 16.73 0.94 30.20
N ALA A 166 16.88 -0.06 29.33
CA ALA A 166 17.73 -1.22 29.57
C ALA A 166 19.23 -0.85 29.73
N ILE A 167 19.72 0.17 29.01
CA ILE A 167 21.09 0.70 29.23
C ILE A 167 21.26 1.27 30.64
N ASN A 168 20.22 1.92 31.18
CA ASN A 168 20.29 2.62 32.46
C ASN A 168 19.92 1.74 33.68
N HIS A 169 19.09 0.72 33.49
CA HIS A 169 18.45 -0.08 34.56
C HIS A 169 18.79 -1.57 34.54
N LEU A 170 19.77 -1.99 33.72
CA LEU A 170 20.06 -3.39 33.35
C LEU A 170 19.09 -3.95 32.29
N PRO A 171 19.49 -5.04 31.59
CA PRO A 171 18.64 -5.71 30.62
C PRO A 171 17.28 -6.11 31.20
N LEU A 172 16.25 -6.08 30.35
CA LEU A 172 14.90 -6.51 30.74
C LEU A 172 14.86 -8.00 31.07
N VAL A 173 15.70 -8.79 30.39
CA VAL A 173 15.92 -10.21 30.70
C VAL A 173 17.42 -10.47 30.64
N ASP A 174 17.95 -11.07 31.69
CA ASP A 174 19.34 -11.49 31.76
C ASP A 174 19.49 -12.90 31.19
N PHE A 175 20.02 -12.99 29.96
CA PHE A 175 20.35 -14.26 29.29
C PHE A 175 21.82 -14.65 29.48
N THR A 176 22.57 -13.92 30.30
CA THR A 176 23.99 -14.20 30.54
C THR A 176 24.16 -15.48 31.36
N PRO A 177 25.33 -16.13 31.31
CA PRO A 177 25.65 -17.26 32.20
C PRO A 177 25.55 -16.92 33.69
N PHE A 178 25.63 -15.63 34.04
CA PHE A 178 25.64 -15.14 35.41
C PHE A 178 24.26 -14.64 35.87
N HIS A 179 23.16 -15.04 35.24
CA HIS A 179 21.83 -14.54 35.60
C HIS A 179 21.51 -14.76 37.10
N THR A 180 20.50 -14.06 37.61
CA THR A 180 20.05 -14.23 38.99
C THR A 180 19.64 -15.69 39.27
N GLY A 181 20.10 -16.24 40.39
CA GLY A 181 19.88 -17.64 40.79
C GLY A 181 20.94 -18.63 40.31
N THR A 182 21.96 -18.21 39.57
CA THR A 182 23.08 -19.10 39.20
C THR A 182 23.95 -19.43 40.42
N ASP A 183 24.17 -20.72 40.67
CA ASP A 183 25.19 -21.22 41.59
C ASP A 183 26.53 -21.37 40.85
N LEU A 184 27.48 -20.49 41.17
CA LEU A 184 28.80 -20.51 40.54
C LEU A 184 29.66 -21.68 41.00
N ASN A 185 29.46 -22.20 42.23
CA ASN A 185 30.19 -23.37 42.70
C ASN A 185 29.76 -24.62 41.93
N GLU A 186 28.46 -24.79 41.71
CA GLU A 186 27.92 -25.92 40.95
C GLU A 186 28.34 -25.85 39.48
N GLU A 187 28.22 -24.68 38.84
CA GLU A 187 28.59 -24.50 37.44
C GLU A 187 30.10 -24.70 37.19
N LEU A 188 30.96 -24.15 38.05
CA LEU A 188 32.41 -24.40 37.97
C LEU A 188 32.76 -25.86 38.24
N ALA A 189 32.04 -26.55 39.14
CA ALA A 189 32.24 -27.97 39.41
C ALA A 189 31.85 -28.85 38.19
N ARG A 190 30.76 -28.52 37.49
CA ARG A 190 30.35 -29.17 36.23
C ARG A 190 31.42 -29.04 35.15
N ILE A 191 32.07 -27.88 35.06
CA ILE A 191 33.12 -27.60 34.06
C ILE A 191 34.45 -28.30 34.42
N ARG A 192 34.81 -28.33 35.72
CA ARG A 192 36.05 -28.97 36.20
C ARG A 192 36.01 -30.51 36.08
N ASP A 193 34.82 -31.13 36.06
CA ASP A 193 34.66 -32.58 35.85
C ASP A 193 33.57 -32.90 34.78
N PRO A 194 33.93 -32.95 33.49
CA PRO A 194 32.99 -33.23 32.38
C PRO A 194 32.32 -34.61 32.44
N ARG A 195 32.79 -35.53 33.30
CA ARG A 195 32.22 -36.88 33.45
C ARG A 195 30.96 -36.90 34.32
N ARG A 196 30.66 -35.79 35.01
CA ARG A 196 29.42 -35.57 35.77
C ARG A 196 28.30 -34.92 34.97
N ALA A 197 28.48 -34.65 33.66
CA ALA A 197 27.37 -34.27 32.80
C ALA A 197 26.29 -35.35 32.92
N GLU A 198 25.12 -34.99 33.49
CA GLU A 198 24.02 -35.93 33.67
C GLU A 198 23.75 -36.62 32.33
N PHE A 199 23.69 -37.94 32.30
CA PHE A 199 23.36 -38.67 31.08
C PHE A 199 21.87 -39.00 31.13
N ILE A 200 21.09 -38.46 30.20
CA ILE A 200 19.67 -38.83 30.07
C ILE A 200 19.60 -40.05 29.17
N THR A 201 18.93 -41.10 29.64
CA THR A 201 18.67 -42.29 28.83
C THR A 201 17.33 -42.10 28.11
N GLU A 202 17.38 -41.89 26.80
CA GLU A 202 16.19 -41.88 25.95
C GLU A 202 15.83 -43.34 25.59
N LEU A 203 14.59 -43.73 25.87
CA LEU A 203 14.02 -45.01 25.47
C LEU A 203 13.26 -44.84 24.15
N ILE A 204 13.64 -45.59 23.13
CA ILE A 204 13.00 -45.57 21.81
C ILE A 204 11.93 -46.66 21.79
N TYR A 205 10.67 -46.27 21.61
CA TYR A 205 9.54 -47.17 21.47
C TYR A 205 8.91 -47.06 20.08
N GLU A 206 8.30 -48.15 19.60
CA GLU A 206 7.61 -48.23 18.31
C GLU A 206 6.15 -48.67 18.47
N LYS A 207 5.25 -47.97 17.78
CA LYS A 207 3.83 -48.32 17.68
C LYS A 207 3.37 -48.07 16.24
N GLU A 208 2.79 -49.09 15.62
CA GLU A 208 2.28 -49.03 14.23
C GLU A 208 3.32 -48.51 13.20
N GLY A 209 4.61 -48.84 13.41
CA GLY A 209 5.70 -48.42 12.52
C GLY A 209 6.21 -46.98 12.72
N LYS A 210 5.69 -46.25 13.72
CA LYS A 210 6.24 -44.96 14.17
C LYS A 210 7.12 -45.15 15.41
N ARG A 211 8.35 -44.63 15.34
CA ARG A 211 9.31 -44.61 16.45
C ARG A 211 9.26 -43.27 17.16
N GLU A 212 9.14 -43.30 18.48
CA GLU A 212 9.08 -42.12 19.33
C GLU A 212 9.98 -42.33 20.57
N LYS A 213 10.47 -41.23 21.13
CA LYS A 213 11.45 -41.24 22.22
C LYS A 213 10.79 -40.83 23.51
N PHE A 214 11.07 -41.57 24.58
CA PHE A 214 10.49 -41.38 25.90
C PHE A 214 11.62 -41.28 26.95
N SER A 215 11.42 -40.48 28.00
CA SER A 215 12.34 -40.44 29.14
C SER A 215 12.06 -41.60 30.09
N ILE A 216 12.98 -41.87 31.03
CA ILE A 216 12.75 -42.87 32.10
C ILE A 216 11.54 -42.48 32.98
N ASP A 217 11.25 -41.20 33.12
CA ASP A 217 10.17 -40.69 33.96
C ASP A 217 8.81 -40.67 33.24
N GLU A 218 8.79 -40.76 31.91
CA GLU A 218 7.60 -40.71 31.05
C GLU A 218 7.52 -41.92 30.11
N ILE A 219 7.39 -43.12 30.67
CA ILE A 219 7.26 -44.36 29.89
C ILE A 219 5.87 -44.42 29.21
N PRO A 220 5.80 -44.79 27.91
CA PRO A 220 4.52 -44.89 27.22
C PRO A 220 3.67 -46.05 27.73
N ASP A 221 2.37 -46.02 27.40
CA ASP A 221 1.46 -47.11 27.75
C ASP A 221 1.86 -48.45 27.09
N SER A 222 1.24 -49.54 27.54
CA SER A 222 1.53 -50.92 27.11
C SER A 222 1.26 -51.21 25.62
N THR A 223 0.82 -50.22 24.83
CA THR A 223 0.61 -50.39 23.39
C THR A 223 1.87 -50.09 22.56
N TRP A 224 2.93 -49.60 23.20
CA TRP A 224 4.22 -49.30 22.59
C TRP A 224 5.24 -50.40 22.84
N THR A 225 6.06 -50.72 21.84
CA THR A 225 7.08 -51.77 21.93
C THR A 225 8.46 -51.13 22.07
N PHE A 226 9.21 -51.47 23.12
CA PHE A 226 10.58 -50.98 23.29
C PHE A 226 11.50 -51.54 22.20
N ILE A 227 12.28 -50.66 21.56
CA ILE A 227 13.20 -51.02 20.47
C ILE A 227 14.66 -50.89 20.91
N ASP A 228 15.04 -49.75 21.50
CA ASP A 228 16.44 -49.44 21.82
C ASP A 228 16.51 -48.35 22.91
N SER A 229 17.63 -48.26 23.63
CA SER A 229 17.90 -47.19 24.59
C SER A 229 19.19 -46.48 24.23
N LYS A 230 19.12 -45.16 24.07
CA LYS A 230 20.29 -44.35 23.77
C LYS A 230 20.59 -43.41 24.93
N THR A 231 21.76 -43.59 25.53
CA THR A 231 22.30 -42.66 26.51
C THR A 231 22.85 -41.44 25.77
N VAL A 232 22.25 -40.28 26.01
CA VAL A 232 22.69 -38.99 25.47
C VAL A 232 23.10 -38.07 26.62
N PRO A 233 24.12 -37.22 26.46
CA PRO A 233 24.42 -36.19 27.45
C PRO A 233 23.19 -35.31 27.66
N ALA A 234 22.83 -35.00 28.91
CA ALA A 234 21.82 -34.02 29.26
C ALA A 234 22.23 -32.69 28.66
N SER A 235 21.63 -32.36 27.51
CA SER A 235 21.80 -31.14 26.75
C SER A 235 23.24 -30.60 26.72
N VAL A 236 23.98 -31.02 25.70
CA VAL A 236 25.02 -30.13 25.16
C VAL A 236 24.31 -28.87 24.64
N ASP A 237 24.66 -27.74 25.25
CA ASP A 237 24.47 -26.38 24.78
C ASP A 237 23.04 -25.82 24.74
N ARG A 238 22.63 -25.17 25.83
CA ARG A 238 21.69 -24.03 25.76
C ARG A 238 22.17 -22.77 26.46
N PHE A 239 23.19 -22.86 27.31
CA PHE A 239 23.82 -21.72 27.96
C PHE A 239 25.35 -21.73 27.70
N PRO A 240 25.99 -20.57 27.52
CA PRO A 240 27.44 -20.51 27.34
C PRO A 240 28.14 -21.13 28.55
N SER A 241 29.09 -22.03 28.33
CA SER A 241 29.89 -22.62 29.41
C SER A 241 30.57 -21.52 30.23
N LEU A 242 30.41 -21.55 31.54
CA LEU A 242 31.01 -20.63 32.52
C LEU A 242 32.54 -20.84 32.67
N THR A 243 33.28 -20.98 31.58
CA THR A 243 34.71 -21.34 31.57
C THR A 243 35.63 -20.23 32.05
N ASP A 244 35.13 -18.99 32.08
CA ASP A 244 35.98 -17.79 32.17
C ASP A 244 35.90 -17.09 33.54
N PHE A 245 35.10 -17.59 34.49
CA PHE A 245 34.99 -16.96 35.82
C PHE A 245 36.25 -17.20 36.66
N ALA A 246 37.26 -16.36 36.45
CA ALA A 246 38.52 -16.37 37.18
C ALA A 246 38.81 -14.97 37.73
N VAL A 247 38.86 -14.88 39.05
CA VAL A 247 39.14 -13.65 39.80
C VAL A 247 40.54 -13.72 40.39
N SER A 248 41.34 -12.67 40.16
CA SER A 248 42.72 -12.56 40.62
C SER A 248 42.95 -11.32 41.50
N ASP A 249 43.89 -11.37 42.43
CA ASP A 249 44.30 -10.23 43.25
C ASP A 249 45.29 -9.28 42.54
N SER A 250 45.75 -8.23 43.22
CA SER A 250 46.73 -7.25 42.71
C SER A 250 48.11 -7.84 42.40
N TYR A 251 48.37 -9.05 42.88
CA TYR A 251 49.61 -9.79 42.65
C TYR A 251 49.44 -10.87 41.57
N GLY A 252 48.23 -11.02 40.99
CA GLY A 252 47.92 -12.00 39.95
C GLY A 252 47.59 -13.40 40.48
N ASN A 253 47.39 -13.58 41.79
CA ASN A 253 46.97 -14.86 42.36
C ASN A 253 45.47 -15.06 42.19
N TYR A 254 45.03 -16.25 41.76
CA TYR A 254 43.61 -16.59 41.69
C TYR A 254 43.01 -16.72 43.10
N VAL A 255 41.97 -15.94 43.37
CA VAL A 255 41.24 -15.89 44.66
C VAL A 255 39.78 -16.31 44.51
N THR A 256 39.45 -16.99 43.41
CA THR A 256 38.06 -17.30 43.02
C THR A 256 37.37 -18.18 44.06
N ASP A 257 38.02 -19.27 44.50
CA ASP A 257 37.44 -20.18 45.49
C ASP A 257 37.23 -19.48 46.85
N SER A 258 38.14 -18.56 47.24
CA SER A 258 38.00 -17.74 48.45
C SER A 258 36.82 -16.78 48.36
N LEU A 259 36.61 -16.14 47.21
CA LEU A 259 35.47 -15.25 46.97
C LEU A 259 34.14 -16.01 47.06
N LEU A 260 34.07 -17.20 46.44
CA LEU A 260 32.86 -18.03 46.43
C LEU A 260 32.54 -18.65 47.80
N SER A 261 33.53 -18.77 48.68
CA SER A 261 33.36 -19.25 50.06
C SER A 261 32.75 -18.23 51.02
N LEU A 262 32.63 -16.95 50.60
CA LEU A 262 32.02 -15.92 51.43
C LEU A 262 30.53 -16.18 51.60
N GLU A 263 30.05 -16.14 52.86
CA GLU A 263 28.64 -16.36 53.17
C GLU A 263 27.75 -15.33 52.48
N ARG A 264 28.16 -14.04 52.48
CA ARG A 264 27.48 -12.93 51.82
C ARG A 264 28.48 -11.87 51.37
N VAL A 265 28.35 -11.38 50.14
CA VAL A 265 29.24 -10.36 49.59
C VAL A 265 28.52 -9.46 48.59
N PHE A 266 28.82 -8.16 48.64
CA PHE A 266 28.47 -7.23 47.58
C PHE A 266 29.68 -7.02 46.66
N ILE A 267 29.45 -7.12 45.37
CA ILE A 267 30.47 -6.99 44.33
C ILE A 267 30.10 -5.83 43.42
N THR A 268 30.89 -4.76 43.45
CA THR A 268 30.79 -3.68 42.48
C THR A 268 31.61 -4.02 41.23
N VAL A 269 30.98 -3.95 40.07
CA VAL A 269 31.56 -4.38 38.79
C VAL A 269 31.86 -3.16 37.92
N ILE A 270 33.12 -2.99 37.52
CA ILE A 270 33.62 -1.86 36.72
C ILE A 270 34.26 -2.37 35.42
N PRO A 271 33.46 -2.62 34.37
CA PRO A 271 33.96 -3.04 33.06
C PRO A 271 34.71 -1.93 32.30
N TYR A 272 34.39 -0.65 32.53
CA TYR A 272 34.96 0.49 31.80
C TYR A 272 35.57 1.53 32.76
N ILE A 273 36.80 1.29 33.17
CA ILE A 273 37.54 2.16 34.09
C ILE A 273 37.83 3.55 33.50
N ASP A 274 38.08 3.60 32.20
CA ASP A 274 38.36 4.80 31.39
C ASP A 274 37.17 5.76 31.30
N ARG A 275 35.96 5.28 31.60
CA ARG A 275 34.71 6.05 31.49
C ARG A 275 34.18 6.58 32.82
N LEU A 276 34.93 6.40 33.91
CA LEU A 276 34.53 6.91 35.22
C LEU A 276 34.79 8.42 35.31
N SER A 277 33.71 9.20 35.48
CA SER A 277 33.77 10.64 35.77
C SER A 277 33.82 10.92 37.28
N ALA A 278 34.14 12.16 37.69
CA ALA A 278 34.13 12.59 39.10
C ALA A 278 32.81 12.30 39.84
N SER A 279 31.68 12.36 39.14
CA SER A 279 30.37 11.99 39.70
C SER A 279 30.28 10.50 40.02
N HIS A 280 30.83 9.63 39.15
CA HIS A 280 30.81 8.19 39.37
C HIS A 280 31.63 7.82 40.61
N TYR A 281 32.81 8.41 40.77
CA TYR A 281 33.65 8.21 41.96
C TYR A 281 32.93 8.59 43.26
N THR A 282 32.22 9.71 43.28
CA THR A 282 31.41 10.15 44.44
C THR A 282 30.31 9.14 44.78
N THR A 283 29.61 8.62 43.77
CA THR A 283 28.55 7.63 43.96
C THR A 283 29.10 6.28 44.42
N LEU A 284 30.23 5.82 43.87
CA LEU A 284 30.90 4.59 44.32
C LEU A 284 31.30 4.69 45.80
N LYS A 285 31.80 5.84 46.23
CA LYS A 285 32.11 6.11 47.64
C LYS A 285 30.87 6.03 48.53
N LEU A 286 29.76 6.62 48.09
CA LEU A 286 28.48 6.55 48.81
C LEU A 286 28.01 5.09 48.97
N ILE A 287 28.03 4.32 47.88
CA ILE A 287 27.68 2.89 47.86
C ILE A 287 28.55 2.12 48.85
N HIS A 288 29.87 2.32 48.79
CA HIS A 288 30.79 1.62 49.68
C HIS A 288 30.52 1.94 51.14
N ASN A 289 30.38 3.20 51.51
CA ASN A 289 30.11 3.60 52.90
C ASN A 289 28.81 2.96 53.42
N LYS A 290 27.75 2.96 52.59
CA LYS A 290 26.45 2.37 52.96
C LYS A 290 26.50 0.86 53.12
N ILE A 291 27.30 0.16 52.33
CA ILE A 291 27.50 -1.28 52.49
C ILE A 291 28.38 -1.57 53.73
N GLY A 292 29.43 -0.77 53.95
CA GLY A 292 30.31 -0.87 55.12
C GLY A 292 29.56 -0.76 56.44
N ASP A 293 28.59 0.17 56.53
CA ASP A 293 27.70 0.33 57.69
C ASP A 293 26.90 -0.96 58.01
N SER A 294 26.72 -1.86 57.03
CA SER A 294 25.92 -3.08 57.16
C SER A 294 26.69 -4.32 57.65
N SER A 295 28.00 -4.22 57.93
CA SER A 295 28.90 -5.32 58.31
C SER A 295 28.97 -6.48 57.29
N THR A 296 28.76 -6.19 56.00
CA THR A 296 28.87 -7.17 54.90
C THR A 296 30.10 -6.84 54.05
N PRO A 297 30.93 -7.82 53.64
CA PRO A 297 32.05 -7.59 52.74
C PRO A 297 31.63 -6.89 51.44
N HIS A 298 32.40 -5.89 51.03
CA HIS A 298 32.23 -5.18 49.76
C HIS A 298 33.53 -5.23 48.95
N ILE A 299 33.42 -5.76 47.74
CA ILE A 299 34.52 -6.02 46.84
C ILE A 299 34.29 -5.29 45.51
N VAL A 300 35.38 -4.86 44.84
CA VAL A 300 35.33 -4.26 43.50
C VAL A 300 36.03 -5.16 42.49
N LEU A 301 35.36 -5.47 41.37
CA LEU A 301 35.94 -6.17 40.22
C LEU A 301 36.17 -5.20 39.06
N CYS A 302 37.38 -5.21 38.48
CA CYS A 302 37.71 -4.37 37.32
C CYS A 302 38.61 -5.07 36.29
N GLY A 303 38.66 -4.53 35.07
CA GLY A 303 39.27 -5.19 33.91
C GLY A 303 40.74 -4.82 33.62
N ALA A 304 41.44 -4.10 34.51
CA ALA A 304 42.77 -3.56 34.25
C ALA A 304 43.75 -3.83 35.40
N SER A 305 44.95 -4.34 35.11
CA SER A 305 45.96 -4.75 36.10
C SER A 305 46.56 -3.61 36.94
N GLY A 306 46.83 -3.88 38.22
CA GLY A 306 47.82 -3.21 39.09
C GLY A 306 47.74 -1.69 39.23
N GLU A 307 48.40 -0.95 38.33
CA GLU A 307 48.67 0.49 38.46
C GLU A 307 47.40 1.37 38.44
N ILE A 308 46.35 0.94 37.72
CA ILE A 308 45.09 1.70 37.62
C ILE A 308 44.17 1.44 38.84
N ALA A 309 44.29 0.30 39.52
CA ALA A 309 43.51 0.01 40.72
C ALA A 309 43.93 0.87 41.92
N ASP A 310 45.23 1.16 42.04
CA ASP A 310 45.72 2.13 43.03
C ASP A 310 45.20 3.55 42.74
N SER A 311 44.87 3.86 41.48
CA SER A 311 44.20 5.12 41.14
C SER A 311 42.73 5.12 41.57
N ILE A 312 42.02 3.97 41.48
CA ILE A 312 40.66 3.83 42.05
C ILE A 312 40.71 3.96 43.57
N LYS A 313 41.61 3.24 44.26
CA LYS A 313 41.76 3.34 45.72
C LYS A 313 42.07 4.77 46.17
N ARG A 314 42.96 5.47 45.46
CA ARG A 314 43.33 6.87 45.72
C ARG A 314 42.24 7.89 45.37
N ALA A 315 41.49 7.69 44.28
CA ALA A 315 40.46 8.62 43.80
C ALA A 315 39.10 8.44 44.52
N VAL A 316 38.72 7.20 44.86
CA VAL A 316 37.49 6.89 45.60
C VAL A 316 37.69 7.17 47.11
N GLY A 317 38.91 7.01 47.63
CA GLY A 317 39.22 7.19 49.05
C GLY A 317 38.50 6.17 49.94
N VAL A 318 38.49 4.92 49.49
CA VAL A 318 37.70 3.81 50.02
C VAL A 318 38.62 2.63 50.33
N ASP A 319 38.49 2.09 51.54
CA ASP A 319 39.16 0.87 51.99
C ASP A 319 38.36 -0.34 51.47
N CYS A 320 38.56 -0.70 50.20
CA CYS A 320 37.91 -1.85 49.58
C CYS A 320 38.91 -2.76 48.88
N ASP A 321 38.62 -4.05 48.92
CA ASP A 321 39.38 -5.05 48.18
C ASP A 321 39.04 -4.97 46.69
N VAL A 322 40.07 -4.79 45.87
CA VAL A 322 39.95 -4.68 44.42
C VAL A 322 40.58 -5.92 43.79
N TYR A 323 39.81 -6.62 42.99
CA TYR A 323 40.24 -7.80 42.24
C TYR A 323 39.98 -7.65 40.75
N TYR A 324 40.56 -8.55 39.97
CA TYR A 324 40.61 -8.47 38.53
C TYR A 324 40.01 -9.70 37.88
N THR A 325 39.27 -9.48 36.82
CA THR A 325 38.76 -10.55 35.95
C THR A 325 38.66 -10.02 34.52
N ASP A 326 38.41 -10.91 33.57
CA ASP A 326 38.38 -10.52 32.17
C ASP A 326 37.17 -9.63 31.85
N PHE A 327 37.30 -8.82 30.80
CA PHE A 327 36.27 -7.87 30.39
C PHE A 327 34.93 -8.53 30.01
N LYS A 328 34.96 -9.73 29.38
CA LYS A 328 33.74 -10.44 28.98
C LYS A 328 32.99 -10.95 30.22
N THR A 329 33.71 -11.43 31.23
CA THR A 329 33.17 -11.81 32.54
C THR A 329 32.57 -10.61 33.27
N LEU A 330 33.26 -9.46 33.32
CA LEU A 330 32.71 -8.25 33.95
C LEU A 330 31.39 -7.83 33.33
N ILE A 331 31.35 -7.72 31.99
CA ILE A 331 30.16 -7.25 31.30
C ILE A 331 29.04 -8.29 31.30
N ALA A 332 29.33 -9.59 31.40
CA ALA A 332 28.33 -10.63 31.60
C ALA A 332 27.79 -10.66 33.04
N LEU A 333 28.65 -10.38 34.02
CA LEU A 333 28.27 -10.31 35.42
C LEU A 333 27.35 -9.11 35.69
N ASN A 334 27.67 -7.94 35.13
CA ASN A 334 26.82 -6.75 35.20
C ASN A 334 27.03 -5.82 34.00
N ARG A 335 25.95 -5.48 33.27
CA ARG A 335 26.00 -4.59 32.10
C ARG A 335 26.27 -3.12 32.45
N SER A 336 26.05 -2.71 33.70
CA SER A 336 26.20 -1.33 34.16
C SER A 336 27.64 -1.06 34.64
N ASN A 337 28.20 0.10 34.25
CA ASN A 337 29.52 0.51 34.73
C ASN A 337 29.42 1.02 36.18
N GLY A 338 29.91 0.24 37.14
CA GLY A 338 29.71 0.48 38.58
C GLY A 338 28.43 -0.16 39.12
N GLY A 339 27.85 -1.13 38.40
CA GLY A 339 26.72 -1.93 38.89
C GLY A 339 27.12 -2.83 40.06
N VAL A 340 26.13 -3.19 40.89
CA VAL A 340 26.35 -3.99 42.10
C VAL A 340 25.68 -5.34 41.96
N VAL A 341 26.40 -6.40 42.35
CA VAL A 341 25.91 -7.78 42.40
C VAL A 341 25.97 -8.25 43.85
N TYR A 342 24.88 -8.82 44.33
CA TYR A 342 24.82 -9.48 45.64
C TYR A 342 24.95 -10.98 45.44
N MET A 343 25.86 -11.60 46.18
CA MET A 343 26.12 -13.02 46.15
C MET A 343 26.10 -13.57 47.58
N ALA A 344 25.54 -14.75 47.74
CA ALA A 344 25.52 -15.45 49.03
C ALA A 344 25.84 -16.94 48.80
N GLY A 345 26.88 -17.44 49.47
CA GLY A 345 27.31 -18.84 49.35
C GLY A 345 27.65 -19.28 47.92
N GLY A 346 28.15 -18.36 47.08
CA GLY A 346 28.42 -18.61 45.66
C GLY A 346 27.22 -18.50 44.71
N VAL A 347 26.01 -18.27 45.24
CA VAL A 347 24.79 -18.05 44.44
C VAL A 347 24.59 -16.55 44.16
N ILE A 348 24.30 -16.20 42.91
CA ILE A 348 23.98 -14.82 42.52
C ILE A 348 22.54 -14.48 42.94
N GLY A 349 22.42 -13.78 44.08
CA GLY A 349 21.11 -13.42 44.64
C GLY A 349 20.40 -12.31 43.88
N ALA A 350 21.12 -11.23 43.51
CA ALA A 350 20.52 -10.11 42.80
C ALA A 350 21.55 -9.20 42.12
N LYS A 351 21.11 -8.45 41.11
CA LYS A 351 21.93 -7.48 40.37
C LYS A 351 21.21 -6.13 40.28
N TRP A 352 21.99 -5.06 40.27
CA TRP A 352 21.50 -3.69 40.08
C TRP A 352 22.43 -2.88 39.20
N SER A 353 21.85 -1.96 38.44
CA SER A 353 22.63 -0.87 37.85
C SER A 353 23.17 0.03 38.95
N MET A 354 24.23 0.79 38.64
CA MET A 354 24.78 1.77 39.58
C MET A 354 23.72 2.75 40.08
N MET A 355 22.85 3.20 39.17
CA MET A 355 21.77 4.13 39.50
C MET A 355 20.71 3.52 40.43
N ASP A 356 20.28 2.29 40.15
CA ASP A 356 19.23 1.64 40.93
C ASP A 356 19.73 1.22 42.30
N PHE A 357 20.97 0.73 42.38
CA PHE A 357 21.58 0.42 43.66
C PHE A 357 21.78 1.67 44.52
N THR A 358 22.18 2.79 43.92
CA THR A 358 22.33 4.06 44.65
C THR A 358 21.01 4.47 45.30
N LYS A 359 19.90 4.41 44.56
CA LYS A 359 18.56 4.72 45.10
C LYS A 359 18.20 3.78 46.24
N LEU A 360 18.44 2.48 46.07
CA LEU A 360 18.18 1.46 47.09
C LEU A 360 19.04 1.68 48.34
N ALA A 361 20.34 1.96 48.19
CA ALA A 361 21.26 2.21 49.29
C ALA A 361 20.94 3.50 50.07
N THR A 362 20.30 4.48 49.43
CA THR A 362 19.82 5.70 50.09
C THR A 362 18.44 5.54 50.73
N SER A 363 17.70 4.48 50.41
CA SER A 363 16.38 4.21 51.00
C SER A 363 16.49 3.58 52.39
N SER A 364 15.54 3.91 53.28
CA SER A 364 15.49 3.36 54.64
C SER A 364 15.33 1.85 54.59
N GLY A 365 16.31 1.09 55.11
CA GLY A 365 16.20 -0.38 55.22
C GLY A 365 16.65 -1.18 53.99
N GLY A 366 16.90 -0.56 52.82
CA GLY A 366 17.12 -1.30 51.57
C GLY A 366 18.25 -2.34 51.61
N ILE A 367 19.42 -1.99 52.19
CA ILE A 367 20.57 -2.93 52.29
C ILE A 367 20.32 -3.99 53.38
N SER A 368 19.69 -3.61 54.51
CA SER A 368 19.35 -4.56 55.57
C SER A 368 18.30 -5.56 55.13
N ASP A 369 17.35 -5.16 54.29
CA ASP A 369 16.30 -6.04 53.76
C ASP A 369 16.91 -7.09 52.81
N ILE A 370 17.87 -6.71 51.97
CA ILE A 370 18.61 -7.66 51.11
C ILE A 370 19.42 -8.64 51.96
N LYS A 371 20.09 -8.15 53.01
CA LYS A 371 20.89 -9.00 53.91
C LYS A 371 20.01 -10.01 54.65
N ASN A 372 18.82 -9.61 55.07
CA ASN A 372 17.95 -10.48 55.87
C ASN A 372 17.10 -11.42 55.01
N ALA A 373 17.02 -11.18 53.70
CA ALA A 373 16.35 -12.05 52.75
C ALA A 373 17.16 -13.34 52.49
N ASP A 374 16.43 -14.43 52.29
CA ASP A 374 16.99 -15.66 51.75
C ASP A 374 17.45 -15.43 50.30
N ALA A 375 18.65 -15.92 49.95
CA ALA A 375 19.27 -15.63 48.67
C ALA A 375 18.56 -16.32 47.49
N GLU A 376 18.05 -17.54 47.71
CA GLU A 376 17.28 -18.26 46.69
C GLU A 376 15.94 -17.55 46.48
N LEU A 377 15.25 -17.18 47.55
CA LEU A 377 13.99 -16.43 47.48
C LEU A 377 14.18 -15.08 46.78
N LEU A 378 15.21 -14.32 47.15
CA LEU A 378 15.54 -13.03 46.54
C LEU A 378 15.83 -13.18 45.04
N SER A 379 16.56 -14.23 44.66
CA SER A 379 16.89 -14.52 43.26
C SER A 379 15.64 -14.91 42.46
N ALA A 380 14.75 -15.72 43.04
CA ALA A 380 13.50 -16.12 42.42
C ALA A 380 12.57 -14.91 42.22
N GLU A 381 12.40 -14.07 43.25
CA GLU A 381 11.59 -12.84 43.15
C GLU A 381 12.12 -11.90 42.07
N ARG A 382 13.45 -11.74 41.99
CA ARG A 382 14.09 -10.90 40.97
C ARG A 382 13.90 -11.44 39.57
N ARG A 383 14.17 -12.74 39.37
CA ARG A 383 14.01 -13.40 38.08
C ARG A 383 12.56 -13.37 37.60
N ILE A 384 11.60 -13.60 38.50
CA ILE A 384 10.16 -13.48 38.18
C ILE A 384 9.86 -12.05 37.75
N LYS A 385 10.33 -11.04 38.48
CA LYS A 385 10.08 -9.64 38.16
C LYS A 385 10.66 -9.23 36.81
N GLU A 386 11.90 -9.61 36.51
CA GLU A 386 12.58 -9.34 35.24
C GLU A 386 11.82 -9.97 34.07
N THR A 387 11.54 -11.27 34.17
CA THR A 387 10.80 -12.03 33.15
C THR A 387 9.41 -11.43 32.92
N LEU A 388 8.68 -11.12 34.00
CA LEU A 388 7.35 -10.54 33.93
C LEU A 388 7.37 -9.15 33.28
N ILE A 389 8.35 -8.29 33.58
CA ILE A 389 8.49 -6.98 32.96
C ILE A 389 8.71 -7.13 31.44
N ALA A 390 9.57 -8.05 31.02
CA ALA A 390 9.83 -8.30 29.62
C ALA A 390 8.59 -8.87 28.89
N GLU A 391 7.90 -9.84 29.49
CA GLU A 391 6.67 -10.43 28.97
C GLU A 391 5.54 -9.39 28.87
N ILE A 392 5.35 -8.57 29.91
CA ILE A 392 4.37 -7.47 29.88
C ILE A 392 4.75 -6.46 28.80
N SER A 393 6.04 -6.14 28.64
CA SER A 393 6.50 -5.18 27.63
C SER A 393 6.23 -5.67 26.21
N ILE A 394 6.52 -6.93 25.90
CA ILE A 394 6.26 -7.50 24.58
C ILE A 394 4.76 -7.69 24.33
N LEU A 395 4.00 -8.14 25.34
CA LEU A 395 2.54 -8.25 25.26
C LEU A 395 1.89 -6.88 25.08
N PHE A 396 2.41 -5.83 25.73
CA PHE A 396 1.94 -4.46 25.55
C PHE A 396 2.17 -3.97 24.12
N ILE A 397 3.34 -4.23 23.54
CA ILE A 397 3.61 -3.91 22.12
C ILE A 397 2.66 -4.66 21.19
N LEU A 398 2.47 -5.98 21.41
CA LEU A 398 1.55 -6.79 20.60
C LEU A 398 0.08 -6.35 20.76
N MET A 399 -0.34 -6.02 21.98
CA MET A 399 -1.65 -5.47 22.27
C MET A 399 -1.82 -4.11 21.57
N LEU A 400 -0.82 -3.23 21.64
CA LEU A 400 -0.85 -1.94 20.96
C LEU A 400 -0.97 -2.11 19.44
N ILE A 401 -0.36 -3.14 18.85
CA ILE A 401 -0.54 -3.49 17.45
C ILE A 401 -2.02 -3.83 17.17
N VAL A 402 -2.64 -4.65 18.01
CA VAL A 402 -4.07 -5.01 17.87
C VAL A 402 -4.97 -3.79 18.06
N VAL A 403 -4.71 -2.98 19.09
CA VAL A 403 -5.46 -1.76 19.41
C VAL A 403 -5.34 -0.74 18.29
N MET A 404 -4.13 -0.47 17.79
CA MET A 404 -3.94 0.45 16.66
C MET A 404 -4.66 -0.04 15.42
N ARG A 405 -4.67 -1.35 15.16
CA ARG A 405 -5.45 -1.94 14.07
C ARG A 405 -6.96 -1.75 14.26
N PHE A 406 -7.44 -1.83 15.49
CA PHE A 406 -8.83 -1.52 15.82
C PHE A 406 -9.13 -0.02 15.68
N ILE A 407 -8.27 0.87 16.18
CA ILE A 407 -8.39 2.32 16.08
C ILE A 407 -8.46 2.74 14.61
N PHE A 408 -7.56 2.25 13.76
CA PHE A 408 -7.63 2.53 12.33
C PHE A 408 -8.95 2.06 11.73
N ARG A 409 -9.38 0.83 12.03
CA ARG A 409 -10.66 0.29 11.57
C ARG A 409 -11.87 1.10 12.07
N PHE A 410 -11.83 1.57 13.31
CA PHE A 410 -12.88 2.37 13.94
C PHE A 410 -12.94 3.77 13.34
N ALA A 411 -11.79 4.42 13.16
CA ALA A 411 -11.68 5.74 12.55
C ALA A 411 -12.18 5.75 11.09
N TYR A 412 -11.93 4.67 10.34
CA TYR A 412 -12.54 4.44 9.03
C TYR A 412 -14.05 4.22 9.09
N LYS A 413 -14.54 3.43 10.07
CA LYS A 413 -15.97 3.11 10.21
C LYS A 413 -16.83 4.32 10.60
N HIS A 414 -16.26 5.29 11.32
CA HIS A 414 -16.97 6.46 11.86
C HIS A 414 -16.68 7.78 11.12
N ASN A 415 -16.14 7.74 9.90
CA ASN A 415 -15.85 8.91 9.07
C ASN A 415 -15.01 10.02 9.76
N MET A 416 -14.27 9.69 10.84
CA MET A 416 -13.41 10.67 11.52
C MET A 416 -12.14 11.01 10.73
N LEU A 417 -11.89 10.26 9.65
CA LEU A 417 -10.84 10.50 8.68
C LEU A 417 -11.49 11.01 7.38
N GLN A 418 -12.11 12.19 7.42
CA GLN A 418 -12.36 12.95 6.19
C GLN A 418 -11.01 13.50 5.70
N GLU A 419 -10.30 12.70 4.91
CA GLU A 419 -9.34 13.25 3.96
C GLU A 419 -10.00 13.23 2.59
N SER A 420 -9.97 14.39 1.93
CA SER A 420 -10.07 14.56 0.48
C SER A 420 -9.36 13.38 -0.17
N ALA A 421 -10.12 12.47 -0.76
CA ALA A 421 -9.60 11.24 -1.33
C ALA A 421 -8.43 11.60 -2.25
N PRO A 422 -7.20 11.12 -1.98
CA PRO A 422 -6.15 11.20 -2.98
C PRO A 422 -6.63 10.36 -4.16
N GLN A 423 -6.84 11.01 -5.31
CA GLN A 423 -6.94 10.38 -6.61
C GLN A 423 -5.66 9.58 -6.87
N ILE A 424 -5.51 8.37 -6.33
CA ILE A 424 -4.46 7.43 -6.74
C ILE A 424 -4.96 5.99 -6.59
N GLU A 425 -5.37 5.44 -7.75
CA GLU A 425 -5.26 4.05 -8.20
C GLU A 425 -5.43 2.91 -7.18
N GLY A 426 -6.53 2.16 -7.35
CA GLY A 426 -6.45 0.70 -7.32
C GLY A 426 -6.37 0.03 -5.94
N THR A 427 -7.27 0.36 -5.00
CA THR A 427 -7.41 -0.41 -3.76
C THR A 427 -8.58 -1.40 -3.83
N LEU A 428 -8.26 -2.70 -3.69
CA LEU A 428 -9.22 -3.82 -3.67
C LEU A 428 -10.31 -3.74 -2.57
N ILE A 429 -10.19 -2.85 -1.57
CA ILE A 429 -11.14 -2.77 -0.44
C ILE A 429 -12.45 -2.07 -0.83
N GLY A 430 -12.39 -1.01 -1.65
CA GLY A 430 -13.61 -0.42 -2.25
C GLY A 430 -14.29 -1.39 -3.21
N LYS A 431 -13.49 -2.11 -4.01
CA LYS A 431 -13.98 -3.12 -4.94
C LYS A 431 -14.77 -4.23 -4.25
N GLU A 432 -14.23 -4.88 -3.23
CA GLU A 432 -14.90 -6.02 -2.59
C GLU A 432 -16.22 -5.60 -1.90
N LEU A 433 -16.28 -4.37 -1.36
CA LEU A 433 -17.49 -3.80 -0.77
C LEU A 433 -18.54 -3.48 -1.84
N ILE A 434 -18.17 -2.77 -2.90
CA ILE A 434 -19.07 -2.44 -4.01
C ILE A 434 -19.54 -3.72 -4.68
N MET A 435 -18.64 -4.66 -4.99
CA MET A 435 -18.99 -5.99 -5.53
C MET A 435 -20.04 -6.72 -4.67
N LYS A 436 -19.98 -6.59 -3.35
CA LYS A 436 -20.97 -7.20 -2.45
C LYS A 436 -22.32 -6.49 -2.53
N LYS A 437 -22.33 -5.16 -2.58
CA LYS A 437 -23.56 -4.35 -2.68
C LYS A 437 -24.23 -4.49 -4.05
N VAL A 438 -23.44 -4.50 -5.13
CA VAL A 438 -23.95 -4.59 -6.51
C VAL A 438 -24.40 -5.99 -6.90
N LYS A 439 -24.01 -7.04 -6.15
CA LYS A 439 -24.40 -8.44 -6.43
C LYS A 439 -25.91 -8.66 -6.46
N HIS A 440 -26.67 -7.82 -5.75
CA HIS A 440 -28.12 -7.91 -5.66
C HIS A 440 -28.84 -7.02 -6.68
N LEU A 441 -28.11 -6.14 -7.39
CA LEU A 441 -28.69 -5.30 -8.43
C LEU A 441 -29.05 -6.16 -9.62
N LYS A 442 -30.15 -5.82 -10.29
CA LYS A 442 -30.56 -6.47 -11.54
C LYS A 442 -29.71 -6.02 -12.72
N CYS A 443 -29.27 -4.76 -12.73
CA CYS A 443 -28.41 -4.24 -13.79
C CYS A 443 -27.03 -4.88 -13.81
N LYS A 444 -26.47 -4.98 -15.02
CA LYS A 444 -25.08 -5.41 -15.21
C LYS A 444 -24.16 -4.35 -14.61
N VAL A 445 -23.45 -4.67 -13.52
CA VAL A 445 -22.38 -3.84 -12.95
C VAL A 445 -21.07 -4.62 -12.92
N VAL A 446 -20.05 -4.13 -13.63
CA VAL A 446 -18.78 -4.83 -13.83
C VAL A 446 -17.61 -3.95 -13.42
N TRP A 447 -16.63 -4.56 -12.76
CA TRP A 447 -15.35 -3.93 -12.43
C TRP A 447 -14.35 -4.09 -13.57
N ARG A 448 -13.67 -3.00 -13.96
CA ARG A 448 -12.60 -2.98 -14.96
C ARG A 448 -13.04 -3.51 -16.33
N GLU A 449 -14.11 -2.93 -16.86
CA GLU A 449 -14.60 -3.23 -18.21
C GLU A 449 -13.74 -2.51 -19.26
N SER A 450 -13.37 -3.21 -20.34
CA SER A 450 -12.76 -2.57 -21.51
C SER A 450 -13.81 -1.77 -22.27
N LEU A 451 -13.46 -0.53 -22.62
CA LEU A 451 -14.31 0.34 -23.41
C LEU A 451 -14.00 0.26 -24.92
N LYS A 452 -13.10 -0.63 -25.36
CA LYS A 452 -12.66 -0.72 -26.78
C LYS A 452 -13.84 -0.86 -27.76
N THR A 453 -14.86 -1.63 -27.40
CA THR A 453 -16.07 -1.83 -28.22
C THR A 453 -17.21 -0.85 -27.87
N ARG A 454 -16.95 0.12 -26.99
CA ARG A 454 -17.89 1.12 -26.46
C ARG A 454 -17.46 2.55 -26.78
N ASN A 455 -16.49 2.71 -27.68
CA ASN A 455 -16.12 3.97 -28.30
C ASN A 455 -15.76 3.71 -29.77
N THR A 456 -16.25 4.55 -30.69
CA THR A 456 -16.07 4.31 -32.13
C THR A 456 -14.66 4.60 -32.62
N LEU A 457 -13.83 5.26 -31.80
CA LEU A 457 -12.38 5.38 -32.04
C LEU A 457 -11.63 4.07 -31.80
N GLY A 458 -12.25 3.06 -31.17
CA GLY A 458 -11.63 1.76 -30.92
C GLY A 458 -10.46 1.82 -29.93
N LEU A 459 -10.43 2.84 -29.06
CA LEU A 459 -9.36 3.04 -28.09
C LEU A 459 -9.45 1.99 -26.98
N ASP A 460 -8.35 1.29 -26.73
CA ASP A 460 -8.26 0.25 -25.70
C ASP A 460 -7.99 0.89 -24.32
N VAL A 461 -9.05 1.40 -23.71
CA VAL A 461 -9.05 1.99 -22.37
C VAL A 461 -10.03 1.25 -21.47
N TYR A 462 -9.82 1.34 -20.17
CA TYR A 462 -10.66 0.72 -19.15
C TYR A 462 -11.40 1.77 -18.33
N THR A 463 -12.57 1.38 -17.81
CA THR A 463 -13.25 2.11 -16.73
C THR A 463 -13.16 1.32 -15.43
N ASP A 464 -13.08 2.01 -14.29
CA ASP A 464 -13.13 1.35 -12.98
C ASP A 464 -14.44 0.57 -12.82
N TRP A 465 -15.58 1.20 -13.09
CA TRP A 465 -16.89 0.55 -13.08
C TRP A 465 -17.64 0.79 -14.38
N TYR A 466 -18.38 -0.22 -14.81
CA TYR A 466 -19.32 -0.14 -15.91
C TYR A 466 -20.68 -0.62 -15.46
N ALA A 467 -21.72 0.17 -15.71
CA ALA A 467 -23.11 -0.20 -15.47
C ALA A 467 -23.93 -0.12 -16.76
N ALA A 468 -24.76 -1.14 -17.02
CA ALA A 468 -25.72 -1.14 -18.12
C ALA A 468 -27.13 -1.46 -17.60
N PRO A 469 -27.85 -0.45 -17.07
CA PRO A 469 -29.24 -0.62 -16.67
C PRO A 469 -30.15 -0.77 -17.90
N ALA A 470 -30.99 -1.79 -17.90
CA ALA A 470 -31.91 -2.11 -19.00
C ALA A 470 -33.36 -1.67 -18.73
N ALA A 471 -33.65 -1.14 -17.53
CA ALA A 471 -34.95 -0.59 -17.13
C ALA A 471 -34.79 0.64 -16.20
N GLU A 472 -35.83 1.48 -16.08
CA GLU A 472 -35.77 2.70 -15.25
C GLU A 472 -35.57 2.37 -13.76
N GLU A 473 -36.15 1.28 -13.27
CA GLU A 473 -36.01 0.82 -11.88
C GLU A 473 -34.56 0.46 -11.56
N GLU A 474 -33.83 -0.10 -12.53
CA GLU A 474 -32.44 -0.49 -12.36
C GLU A 474 -31.50 0.71 -12.21
N LEU A 475 -31.85 1.87 -12.78
CA LEU A 475 -31.15 3.12 -12.50
C LEU A 475 -31.34 3.54 -11.05
N ILE A 476 -32.57 3.48 -10.54
CA ILE A 476 -32.87 3.83 -9.14
C ILE A 476 -32.09 2.89 -8.20
N GLU A 477 -32.10 1.59 -8.47
CA GLU A 477 -31.32 0.59 -7.71
C GLU A 477 -29.81 0.89 -7.78
N LEU A 478 -29.26 1.21 -8.95
CA LEU A 478 -27.84 1.57 -9.12
C LEU A 478 -27.46 2.79 -8.25
N PHE A 479 -28.29 3.82 -8.25
CA PHE A 479 -28.06 5.05 -7.47
C PHE A 479 -28.33 4.91 -5.96
N SER A 480 -28.93 3.81 -5.52
CA SER A 480 -29.03 3.48 -4.10
C SER A 480 -27.68 3.03 -3.48
N VAL A 481 -26.70 2.67 -4.32
CA VAL A 481 -25.35 2.32 -3.89
C VAL A 481 -24.52 3.60 -3.74
N GLU A 482 -24.45 4.11 -2.51
CA GLU A 482 -23.77 5.36 -2.14
C GLU A 482 -22.35 5.48 -2.71
N GLU A 483 -21.58 4.38 -2.71
CA GLU A 483 -20.23 4.37 -3.26
C GLU A 483 -20.17 4.63 -4.77
N LEU A 484 -21.15 4.15 -5.54
CA LEU A 484 -21.22 4.41 -6.98
C LEU A 484 -21.74 5.82 -7.27
N ASN A 485 -22.65 6.33 -6.44
CA ASN A 485 -23.22 7.67 -6.61
C ASN A 485 -22.17 8.78 -6.41
N ASN A 486 -21.20 8.56 -5.50
CA ASN A 486 -20.14 9.54 -5.20
C ASN A 486 -18.96 9.49 -6.18
N MET A 487 -18.94 8.57 -7.15
CA MET A 487 -17.89 8.49 -8.17
C MET A 487 -18.10 9.52 -9.27
N GLU A 488 -17.02 9.86 -9.99
CA GLU A 488 -17.13 10.55 -11.26
C GLU A 488 -17.90 9.66 -12.25
N ARG A 489 -18.89 10.25 -12.93
CA ARG A 489 -19.84 9.53 -13.77
C ARG A 489 -19.69 9.98 -15.21
N LEU A 490 -19.64 9.02 -16.12
CA LEU A 490 -19.73 9.26 -17.55
C LEU A 490 -20.87 8.45 -18.13
N VAL A 491 -21.84 9.13 -18.76
CA VAL A 491 -22.95 8.47 -19.45
C VAL A 491 -22.58 8.34 -20.92
N ILE A 492 -22.65 7.11 -21.46
CA ILE A 492 -22.32 6.85 -22.87
C ILE A 492 -23.44 6.10 -23.59
N GLY A 493 -23.69 6.47 -24.85
CA GLY A 493 -24.40 5.62 -25.81
C GLY A 493 -23.42 4.63 -26.44
N SER A 494 -23.29 4.65 -27.76
CA SER A 494 -22.29 3.88 -28.51
C SER A 494 -20.86 4.45 -28.43
N GLY A 495 -20.68 5.61 -27.79
CA GLY A 495 -19.39 6.31 -27.71
C GLY A 495 -18.92 6.87 -29.05
N SER A 496 -19.85 7.28 -29.92
CA SER A 496 -19.57 7.82 -31.26
C SER A 496 -19.02 9.25 -31.28
N ASN A 497 -19.06 9.94 -30.14
CA ASN A 497 -18.60 11.32 -30.00
C ASN A 497 -17.72 11.53 -28.75
N ILE A 498 -16.90 10.52 -28.40
CA ILE A 498 -16.05 10.52 -27.20
C ILE A 498 -14.61 10.18 -27.57
N LEU A 499 -13.67 10.95 -27.03
CA LEU A 499 -12.23 10.68 -27.04
C LEU A 499 -11.77 10.42 -25.61
N PHE A 500 -11.41 9.18 -25.28
CA PHE A 500 -10.78 8.85 -24.00
C PHE A 500 -9.28 9.11 -24.07
N LYS A 501 -8.74 10.03 -23.26
CA LYS A 501 -7.30 10.31 -23.25
C LYS A 501 -6.49 9.22 -22.54
N GLU A 502 -7.10 8.58 -21.54
CA GLU A 502 -6.55 7.53 -20.68
C GLU A 502 -7.69 6.68 -20.06
N ASP A 503 -7.34 5.75 -19.17
CA ASP A 503 -8.33 4.97 -18.41
C ASP A 503 -9.23 5.89 -17.56
N PHE A 504 -10.53 5.59 -17.50
CA PHE A 504 -11.51 6.37 -16.76
C PHE A 504 -11.68 5.85 -15.32
N GLY A 505 -11.16 6.59 -14.34
CA GLY A 505 -11.19 6.25 -12.91
C GLY A 505 -12.54 6.42 -12.20
N GLY A 506 -13.65 6.24 -12.92
CA GLY A 506 -15.01 6.45 -12.43
C GLY A 506 -15.98 5.34 -12.83
N ILE A 507 -17.27 5.65 -12.88
CA ILE A 507 -18.31 4.76 -13.41
C ILE A 507 -18.80 5.24 -14.77
N VAL A 508 -18.72 4.34 -15.76
CA VAL A 508 -19.37 4.51 -17.06
C VAL A 508 -20.76 3.88 -16.98
N ILE A 509 -21.80 4.64 -17.32
CA ILE A 509 -23.18 4.18 -17.37
C ILE A 509 -23.65 4.19 -18.81
N HIS A 510 -24.08 3.04 -19.31
CA HIS A 510 -24.69 2.86 -20.62
C HIS A 510 -26.18 2.53 -20.47
N PRO A 511 -27.10 3.48 -20.68
CA PRO A 511 -28.53 3.21 -20.63
C PRO A 511 -28.91 2.21 -21.73
N ASP A 512 -29.18 0.96 -21.37
CA ASP A 512 -29.35 -0.18 -22.28
C ASP A 512 -30.84 -0.52 -22.49
N MET A 513 -31.71 0.47 -22.32
CA MET A 513 -33.15 0.35 -22.61
C MET A 513 -33.34 0.29 -24.13
N VAL A 514 -33.67 -0.88 -24.67
CA VAL A 514 -33.78 -1.13 -26.13
C VAL A 514 -35.21 -1.32 -26.63
N GLU A 515 -36.21 -1.08 -25.77
CA GLU A 515 -37.62 -1.21 -26.15
C GLU A 515 -38.06 -0.10 -27.11
N ILE A 516 -38.89 -0.47 -28.09
CA ILE A 516 -39.58 0.45 -29.00
C ILE A 516 -41.07 0.16 -28.88
N SER A 517 -41.87 1.16 -28.52
CA SER A 517 -43.32 1.03 -28.34
C SER A 517 -44.09 2.16 -29.01
N VAL A 518 -45.27 1.84 -29.53
CA VAL A 518 -46.20 2.82 -30.08
C VAL A 518 -47.15 3.25 -28.95
N GLU A 519 -47.09 4.51 -28.54
CA GLU A 519 -47.93 5.07 -27.46
C GLU A 519 -49.18 5.75 -27.99
N GLY A 520 -49.18 6.11 -29.27
CA GLY A 520 -50.31 6.74 -29.94
C GLY A 520 -50.24 6.48 -31.43
N ASP A 521 -51.41 6.20 -32.02
CA ASP A 521 -51.55 5.95 -33.45
C ASP A 521 -52.86 6.58 -33.91
N ASN A 522 -52.78 7.60 -34.76
CA ASN A 522 -53.95 8.25 -35.35
C ASN A 522 -53.85 8.27 -36.89
N GLU A 523 -54.79 8.93 -37.56
CA GLU A 523 -54.84 8.93 -39.03
C GLU A 523 -53.62 9.60 -39.68
N ASP A 524 -53.02 10.59 -39.02
CA ASP A 524 -51.95 11.43 -39.59
C ASP A 524 -50.55 11.09 -39.08
N ALA A 525 -50.43 10.61 -37.84
CA ALA A 525 -49.17 10.49 -37.13
C ALA A 525 -49.11 9.31 -36.15
N VAL A 526 -47.89 8.87 -35.87
CA VAL A 526 -47.54 7.83 -34.89
C VAL A 526 -46.65 8.45 -33.81
N LEU A 527 -46.99 8.21 -32.55
CA LEU A 527 -46.17 8.53 -31.39
C LEU A 527 -45.36 7.30 -30.99
N LEU A 528 -44.06 7.35 -31.25
CA LEU A 528 -43.15 6.22 -31.07
C LEU A 528 -42.18 6.52 -29.94
N ARG A 529 -42.26 5.77 -28.84
CA ARG A 529 -41.27 5.82 -27.76
C ARG A 529 -40.16 4.83 -28.07
N ALA A 530 -38.92 5.31 -28.04
CA ALA A 530 -37.74 4.49 -28.18
C ALA A 530 -36.83 4.64 -26.96
N GLY A 531 -36.39 3.51 -26.41
CA GLY A 531 -35.45 3.48 -25.30
C GLY A 531 -34.08 4.06 -25.67
N ALA A 532 -33.37 4.58 -24.67
CA ALA A 532 -32.11 5.29 -24.87
C ALA A 532 -30.98 4.45 -25.46
N GLY A 533 -31.02 3.12 -25.28
CA GLY A 533 -30.04 2.16 -25.78
C GLY A 533 -30.28 1.70 -27.21
N VAL A 534 -31.45 1.99 -27.81
CA VAL A 534 -31.75 1.66 -29.20
C VAL A 534 -30.71 2.31 -30.13
N GLU A 535 -30.13 1.53 -31.04
CA GLU A 535 -29.20 2.04 -32.05
C GLU A 535 -29.95 3.00 -32.99
N TRP A 536 -29.35 4.16 -33.25
CA TRP A 536 -30.04 5.24 -33.95
C TRP A 536 -30.45 4.86 -35.37
N ASP A 537 -29.53 4.34 -36.18
CA ASP A 537 -29.84 4.03 -37.57
C ASP A 537 -30.82 2.86 -37.71
N TYR A 538 -30.79 1.91 -36.77
CA TYR A 538 -31.80 0.88 -36.63
C TYR A 538 -33.19 1.48 -36.41
N LEU A 539 -33.34 2.49 -35.53
CA LEU A 539 -34.62 3.18 -35.36
C LEU A 539 -35.05 3.89 -36.65
N VAL A 540 -34.14 4.58 -37.34
CA VAL A 540 -34.46 5.27 -38.61
C VAL A 540 -34.93 4.26 -39.66
N ASN A 541 -34.25 3.11 -39.78
CA ASN A 541 -34.68 2.05 -40.68
C ASN A 541 -36.06 1.49 -40.28
N TYR A 542 -36.26 1.25 -38.98
CA TYR A 542 -37.50 0.73 -38.43
C TYR A 542 -38.72 1.62 -38.76
N THR A 543 -38.55 2.94 -38.75
CA THR A 543 -39.60 3.92 -39.09
C THR A 543 -39.81 4.02 -40.60
N VAL A 544 -38.73 4.06 -41.38
CA VAL A 544 -38.79 4.14 -42.85
C VAL A 544 -39.45 2.90 -43.45
N ASP A 545 -39.11 1.70 -42.97
CA ASP A 545 -39.72 0.43 -43.41
C ASP A 545 -41.24 0.38 -43.18
N ARG A 546 -41.74 1.19 -42.24
CA ARG A 546 -43.17 1.30 -41.89
C ARG A 546 -43.87 2.49 -42.55
N GLY A 547 -43.16 3.26 -43.37
CA GLY A 547 -43.71 4.45 -44.01
C GLY A 547 -43.89 5.65 -43.07
N TRP A 548 -43.23 5.65 -41.90
CA TRP A 548 -43.32 6.74 -40.92
C TRP A 548 -42.16 7.72 -41.12
N GLY A 549 -42.47 8.91 -41.64
CA GLY A 549 -41.46 9.93 -41.96
C GLY A 549 -41.21 10.92 -40.82
N GLY A 550 -40.03 11.52 -40.85
CA GLY A 550 -39.52 12.49 -39.88
C GLY A 550 -38.04 12.27 -39.51
N LEU A 551 -37.48 11.08 -39.78
CA LEU A 551 -36.11 10.71 -39.37
C LEU A 551 -35.18 10.34 -40.54
N GLU A 552 -35.70 10.19 -41.76
CA GLU A 552 -35.00 9.67 -42.93
C GLU A 552 -33.74 10.45 -43.31
N ASN A 553 -33.75 11.78 -43.17
CA ASN A 553 -32.58 12.65 -43.40
C ASN A 553 -31.44 12.40 -42.38
N LEU A 554 -31.74 11.78 -41.25
CA LEU A 554 -30.82 11.48 -40.15
C LEU A 554 -30.26 10.05 -40.23
N SER A 555 -30.42 9.39 -41.38
CA SER A 555 -29.91 8.04 -41.63
C SER A 555 -28.37 7.96 -41.49
N LEU A 556 -27.90 6.81 -41.02
CA LEU A 556 -26.50 6.41 -40.87
C LEU A 556 -25.70 7.32 -39.92
N ILE A 557 -26.37 8.02 -39.00
CA ILE A 557 -25.73 8.71 -37.88
C ILE A 557 -25.42 7.66 -36.80
N PRO A 558 -24.13 7.45 -36.42
CA PRO A 558 -23.79 6.50 -35.39
C PRO A 558 -24.22 7.02 -34.01
N GLY A 559 -24.83 6.17 -33.19
CA GLY A 559 -25.28 6.61 -31.88
C GLY A 559 -26.32 5.69 -31.28
N CYS A 560 -26.77 6.05 -30.09
CA CYS A 560 -28.00 5.53 -29.52
C CYS A 560 -29.03 6.66 -29.44
N VAL A 561 -30.31 6.30 -29.42
CA VAL A 561 -31.44 7.23 -29.32
C VAL A 561 -31.28 8.20 -28.14
N GLY A 562 -30.79 7.74 -26.99
CA GLY A 562 -30.62 8.61 -25.81
C GLY A 562 -29.63 9.76 -26.03
N ALA A 563 -28.70 9.64 -26.97
CA ALA A 563 -27.74 10.70 -27.30
C ALA A 563 -28.27 11.71 -28.33
N SER A 564 -29.33 11.37 -29.08
CA SER A 564 -29.88 12.24 -30.13
C SER A 564 -30.36 13.62 -29.63
N PRO A 565 -31.07 13.74 -28.49
CA PRO A 565 -31.46 15.06 -27.97
C PRO A 565 -30.28 15.82 -27.34
N VAL A 566 -29.23 15.14 -26.87
CA VAL A 566 -28.13 15.81 -26.15
C VAL A 566 -27.45 16.84 -27.04
N GLN A 567 -27.13 16.46 -28.27
CA GLN A 567 -26.52 17.38 -29.24
C GLN A 567 -27.48 17.83 -30.32
N ASN A 568 -28.79 17.55 -30.21
CA ASN A 568 -29.75 17.77 -31.30
C ASN A 568 -29.16 17.35 -32.66
N ILE A 569 -28.93 16.04 -32.82
CA ILE A 569 -28.26 15.51 -34.00
C ILE A 569 -28.97 15.99 -35.27
N GLY A 570 -28.21 16.34 -36.29
CA GLY A 570 -28.79 16.90 -37.51
C GLY A 570 -27.92 16.65 -38.72
N ALA A 571 -28.56 16.32 -39.84
CA ALA A 571 -27.91 16.07 -41.11
C ALA A 571 -28.88 16.39 -42.25
N TYR A 572 -28.33 16.79 -43.39
CA TYR A 572 -29.09 17.00 -44.64
C TYR A 572 -30.36 17.87 -44.47
N GLY A 573 -30.27 18.93 -43.66
CA GLY A 573 -31.36 19.89 -43.48
C GLY A 573 -32.46 19.50 -42.50
N ALA A 574 -32.30 18.41 -41.75
CA ALA A 574 -33.18 18.01 -40.65
C ALA A 574 -32.39 17.92 -39.33
N GLU A 575 -33.10 18.09 -38.22
CA GLU A 575 -32.59 17.91 -36.85
C GLU A 575 -33.52 16.99 -36.05
N ALA A 576 -32.99 16.27 -35.07
CA ALA A 576 -33.79 15.36 -34.25
C ALA A 576 -34.93 16.09 -33.53
N ALA A 577 -34.70 17.35 -33.13
CA ALA A 577 -35.71 18.21 -32.53
C ALA A 577 -36.99 18.35 -33.37
N ASP A 578 -36.91 18.21 -34.71
CA ASP A 578 -38.07 18.33 -35.60
C ASP A 578 -39.13 17.25 -35.34
N SER A 579 -38.71 16.09 -34.82
CA SER A 579 -39.58 14.95 -34.54
C SER A 579 -39.72 14.64 -33.04
N ILE A 580 -38.93 15.24 -32.14
CA ILE A 580 -38.97 14.93 -30.70
C ILE A 580 -40.16 15.66 -30.04
N LEU A 581 -41.07 14.88 -29.47
CA LEU A 581 -42.21 15.38 -28.69
C LEU A 581 -41.84 15.55 -27.21
N SER A 582 -41.19 14.57 -26.60
CA SER A 582 -40.72 14.62 -25.20
C SER A 582 -39.46 13.78 -25.00
N VAL A 583 -38.70 14.10 -23.95
CA VAL A 583 -37.52 13.35 -23.51
C VAL A 583 -37.70 12.93 -22.06
N ARG A 584 -37.52 11.64 -21.79
CA ARG A 584 -37.59 11.09 -20.43
C ARG A 584 -36.19 10.79 -19.91
N TYR A 585 -35.90 11.21 -18.69
CA TYR A 585 -34.58 11.06 -18.08
C TYR A 585 -34.65 10.86 -16.57
N PHE A 586 -33.63 10.22 -16.03
CA PHE A 586 -33.39 10.12 -14.60
C PHE A 586 -32.59 11.34 -14.12
N ASP A 587 -33.14 12.10 -13.18
CA ASP A 587 -32.45 13.20 -12.52
C ASP A 587 -31.63 12.66 -11.36
N THR A 588 -30.32 12.65 -11.51
CA THR A 588 -29.41 12.05 -10.51
C THR A 588 -29.23 12.86 -9.22
N VAL A 589 -29.75 14.09 -9.16
CA VAL A 589 -29.74 14.91 -7.94
C VAL A 589 -31.04 14.70 -7.17
N LYS A 590 -32.18 14.71 -7.86
CA LYS A 590 -33.49 14.46 -7.24
C LYS A 590 -33.80 12.98 -7.03
N LEU A 591 -33.03 12.09 -7.68
CA LEU A 591 -33.21 10.65 -7.70
C LEU A 591 -34.61 10.22 -8.15
N GLN A 592 -35.11 10.85 -9.22
CA GLN A 592 -36.43 10.57 -9.77
C GLN A 592 -36.45 10.63 -11.30
N MET A 593 -37.41 9.94 -11.89
CA MET A 593 -37.72 10.07 -13.32
C MET A 593 -38.43 11.38 -13.61
N VAL A 594 -38.02 12.05 -14.67
CA VAL A 594 -38.59 13.30 -15.15
C VAL A 594 -38.83 13.19 -16.66
N GLU A 595 -39.93 13.76 -17.11
CA GLU A 595 -40.24 13.92 -18.53
C GLU A 595 -40.30 15.41 -18.85
N ILE A 596 -39.66 15.81 -19.93
CA ILE A 596 -39.61 17.20 -20.39
C ILE A 596 -40.11 17.26 -21.83
N ASP A 597 -40.95 18.24 -22.14
CA ASP A 597 -41.43 18.45 -23.50
C ASP A 597 -40.29 18.91 -24.42
N GLY A 598 -40.38 18.59 -25.70
CA GLY A 598 -39.40 18.96 -26.72
C GLY A 598 -39.18 20.48 -26.79
N ALA A 599 -40.23 21.26 -26.58
CA ALA A 599 -40.16 22.73 -26.52
C ALA A 599 -39.29 23.24 -25.36
N ASP A 600 -39.29 22.53 -24.23
CA ASP A 600 -38.53 22.90 -23.04
C ASP A 600 -37.09 22.34 -23.04
N CYS A 601 -36.75 21.49 -24.02
CA CYS A 601 -35.38 20.98 -24.20
C CYS A 601 -34.39 22.05 -24.70
N LYS A 602 -34.87 23.24 -25.08
CA LYS A 602 -34.06 24.38 -25.57
C LYS A 602 -33.09 23.98 -26.68
N PHE A 603 -33.57 23.22 -27.66
CA PHE A 603 -32.74 22.77 -28.77
C PHE A 603 -32.17 23.96 -29.56
N GLY A 604 -30.92 23.80 -29.99
CA GLY A 604 -30.23 24.72 -30.89
C GLY A 604 -29.23 23.96 -31.76
N TYR A 605 -28.47 24.69 -32.57
CA TYR A 605 -27.46 24.07 -33.43
C TYR A 605 -26.39 23.35 -32.59
N ARG A 606 -26.41 22.01 -32.64
CA ARG A 606 -25.52 21.14 -31.85
C ARG A 606 -25.63 21.33 -30.33
N ASP A 607 -26.78 21.79 -29.84
CA ASP A 607 -26.96 22.20 -28.45
C ASP A 607 -28.35 21.86 -27.88
N SER A 608 -28.40 21.73 -26.55
CA SER A 608 -29.64 21.47 -25.79
C SER A 608 -29.46 21.82 -24.32
N ILE A 609 -30.54 21.81 -23.55
CA ILE A 609 -30.51 21.93 -22.08
C ILE A 609 -29.63 20.84 -21.43
N PHE A 610 -29.53 19.65 -22.04
CA PHE A 610 -28.72 18.53 -21.53
C PHE A 610 -27.21 18.77 -21.61
N LYS A 611 -26.76 19.67 -22.50
CA LYS A 611 -25.36 20.13 -22.58
C LYS A 611 -25.06 21.37 -21.74
N ARG A 612 -26.11 22.04 -21.27
CA ARG A 612 -26.03 23.28 -20.51
C ARG A 612 -26.48 23.04 -19.08
N GLU A 613 -27.70 23.45 -18.73
CA GLU A 613 -28.20 23.47 -17.36
C GLU A 613 -28.29 22.09 -16.72
N LEU A 614 -28.50 21.04 -17.52
CA LEU A 614 -28.66 19.65 -17.06
C LEU A 614 -27.41 18.77 -17.30
N LYS A 615 -26.29 19.37 -17.69
CA LYS A 615 -25.04 18.65 -17.95
C LYS A 615 -24.53 17.93 -16.70
N GLY A 616 -24.22 16.64 -16.84
CA GLY A 616 -23.71 15.79 -15.75
C GLY A 616 -24.76 15.40 -14.69
N ARG A 617 -26.01 15.86 -14.83
CA ARG A 617 -27.11 15.57 -13.89
C ARG A 617 -28.08 14.53 -14.40
N THR A 618 -28.16 14.34 -15.71
CA THR A 618 -29.26 13.61 -16.36
C THR A 618 -28.78 12.33 -17.05
N ILE A 619 -29.62 11.30 -16.99
CA ILE A 619 -29.46 10.05 -17.74
C ILE A 619 -30.73 9.83 -18.55
N ILE A 620 -30.67 10.06 -19.86
CA ILE A 620 -31.83 9.89 -20.74
C ILE A 620 -32.17 8.41 -20.83
N THR A 621 -33.45 8.06 -20.65
CA THR A 621 -33.95 6.67 -20.64
C THR A 621 -34.81 6.35 -21.85
N SER A 622 -35.56 7.32 -22.38
CA SER A 622 -36.32 7.18 -23.63
C SER A 622 -36.61 8.54 -24.26
N VAL A 623 -36.91 8.50 -25.56
CA VAL A 623 -37.33 9.66 -26.35
C VAL A 623 -38.63 9.31 -27.06
N LEU A 624 -39.59 10.22 -27.01
CA LEU A 624 -40.87 10.11 -27.71
C LEU A 624 -40.81 10.92 -29.00
N PHE A 625 -40.99 10.25 -30.14
CA PHE A 625 -41.02 10.87 -31.45
C PHE A 625 -42.44 10.97 -31.98
N LYS A 626 -42.75 12.08 -32.65
CA LYS A 626 -43.95 12.24 -33.47
C LYS A 626 -43.56 12.07 -34.94
N LEU A 627 -44.03 10.99 -35.57
CA LEU A 627 -43.70 10.62 -36.95
C LEU A 627 -44.96 10.73 -37.82
N MET A 628 -44.80 11.17 -39.07
CA MET A 628 -45.92 11.41 -39.97
C MET A 628 -46.16 10.21 -40.89
N LYS A 629 -47.42 9.78 -41.06
CA LYS A 629 -47.81 8.73 -42.02
C LYS A 629 -47.86 9.23 -43.46
N TYR A 630 -48.04 10.54 -43.63
CA TYR A 630 -48.01 11.24 -44.92
C TYR A 630 -46.93 12.34 -44.88
N PRO A 631 -45.63 11.97 -44.90
CA PRO A 631 -44.55 12.92 -44.69
C PRO A 631 -44.30 13.82 -45.91
N VAL A 632 -43.90 15.06 -45.64
CA VAL A 632 -43.35 15.95 -46.67
C VAL A 632 -41.85 15.73 -46.75
N ILE A 633 -41.37 15.33 -47.92
CA ILE A 633 -39.96 15.02 -48.21
C ILE A 633 -39.09 16.27 -48.07
N ASN A 634 -38.07 16.21 -47.21
CA ASN A 634 -37.08 17.28 -47.07
C ASN A 634 -35.90 17.07 -48.04
N GLY A 635 -36.05 17.58 -49.26
CA GLY A 635 -35.05 17.51 -50.34
C GLY A 635 -34.10 18.70 -50.44
N ASN A 636 -34.18 19.68 -49.53
CA ASN A 636 -33.62 21.03 -49.73
C ASN A 636 -32.09 21.12 -49.58
N TYR A 637 -31.43 20.04 -49.17
CA TYR A 637 -29.98 20.00 -49.09
C TYR A 637 -29.37 19.80 -50.49
N ALA A 638 -28.37 20.61 -50.87
CA ALA A 638 -27.86 20.67 -52.24
C ALA A 638 -27.49 19.29 -52.82
N ASP A 639 -26.72 18.48 -52.08
CA ASP A 639 -26.31 17.14 -52.54
C ASP A 639 -27.48 16.13 -52.66
N LEU A 640 -28.58 16.38 -51.94
CA LEU A 640 -29.77 15.53 -51.93
C LEU A 640 -30.69 15.88 -53.11
N SER A 641 -30.87 17.19 -53.37
CA SER A 641 -31.72 17.72 -54.45
C SER A 641 -31.35 17.16 -55.83
N ASP A 642 -30.06 17.13 -56.16
CA ASP A 642 -29.58 16.62 -57.46
C ASP A 642 -29.92 15.14 -57.68
N SER A 643 -29.87 14.34 -56.62
CA SER A 643 -30.20 12.90 -56.70
C SER A 643 -31.70 12.67 -56.74
N LEU A 644 -32.48 13.43 -55.95
CA LEU A 644 -33.93 13.35 -55.91
C LEU A 644 -34.58 13.80 -57.22
N SER A 645 -33.99 14.77 -57.93
CA SER A 645 -34.50 15.25 -59.23
C SER A 645 -34.60 14.17 -60.31
N LYS A 646 -33.94 13.02 -60.10
CA LYS A 646 -33.90 11.88 -61.04
C LYS A 646 -34.95 10.81 -60.73
N ILE A 647 -35.72 10.97 -59.64
CA ILE A 647 -36.71 10.00 -59.18
C ILE A 647 -38.11 10.61 -59.37
N GLU A 648 -39.00 9.85 -60.01
CA GLU A 648 -40.40 10.24 -60.18
C GLU A 648 -41.17 9.92 -58.89
N ASN A 649 -41.66 10.96 -58.19
CA ASN A 649 -42.35 10.88 -56.88
C ASN A 649 -41.51 10.25 -55.75
N PRO A 650 -40.44 10.93 -55.28
CA PRO A 650 -39.58 10.40 -54.23
C PRO A 650 -40.33 10.22 -52.90
N GLY A 651 -40.05 9.14 -52.20
CA GLY A 651 -40.52 8.85 -50.84
C GLY A 651 -39.40 8.86 -49.79
N ILE A 652 -39.76 8.58 -48.53
CA ILE A 652 -38.79 8.58 -47.41
C ILE A 652 -37.72 7.48 -47.54
N ALA A 653 -38.04 6.38 -48.22
CA ALA A 653 -37.09 5.31 -48.52
C ALA A 653 -35.99 5.79 -49.49
N ASP A 654 -36.37 6.57 -50.52
CA ASP A 654 -35.42 7.14 -51.47
C ASP A 654 -34.48 8.15 -50.79
N ILE A 655 -35.02 8.99 -49.88
CA ILE A 655 -34.19 9.90 -49.09
C ILE A 655 -33.15 9.11 -48.30
N ARG A 656 -33.58 8.08 -47.54
CA ARG A 656 -32.68 7.24 -46.74
C ARG A 656 -31.58 6.64 -47.60
N GLU A 657 -31.92 6.02 -48.74
CA GLU A 657 -30.94 5.40 -49.63
C GLU A 657 -29.90 6.41 -50.13
N ILE A 658 -30.36 7.58 -50.59
CA ILE A 658 -29.45 8.63 -51.08
C ILE A 658 -28.57 9.16 -49.94
N VAL A 659 -29.14 9.41 -48.76
CA VAL A 659 -28.38 9.87 -47.58
C VAL A 659 -27.32 8.84 -47.20
N CYS A 660 -27.65 7.56 -47.09
CA CYS A 660 -26.70 6.49 -46.80
C CYS A 660 -25.56 6.49 -47.81
N ARG A 661 -25.87 6.51 -49.10
CA ARG A 661 -24.88 6.53 -50.19
C ARG A 661 -23.96 7.74 -50.11
N ILE A 662 -24.49 8.94 -49.86
CA ILE A 662 -23.67 10.15 -49.71
C ILE A 662 -22.77 10.03 -48.47
N ARG A 663 -23.29 9.53 -47.35
CA ARG A 663 -22.50 9.39 -46.10
C ARG A 663 -21.37 8.39 -46.27
N GLU A 664 -21.64 7.21 -46.83
CA GLU A 664 -20.62 6.18 -47.11
C GLU A 664 -19.53 6.67 -48.06
N SER A 665 -19.86 7.56 -49.01
CA SER A 665 -18.85 8.16 -49.90
C SER A 665 -17.93 9.18 -49.21
N LYS A 666 -18.36 9.78 -48.10
CA LYS A 666 -17.66 10.91 -47.45
C LYS A 666 -17.05 10.56 -46.09
N LEU A 667 -17.65 9.62 -45.37
CA LEU A 667 -17.32 9.31 -43.98
C LEU A 667 -16.81 7.86 -43.89
N PRO A 668 -15.65 7.63 -43.26
CA PRO A 668 -15.15 6.29 -43.06
C PRO A 668 -16.00 5.54 -42.04
N ASP A 669 -16.28 4.25 -42.30
CA ASP A 669 -16.97 3.38 -41.35
C ASP A 669 -16.09 3.17 -40.10
N PRO A 670 -16.56 3.56 -38.89
CA PRO A 670 -15.84 3.31 -37.64
C PRO A 670 -15.51 1.84 -37.37
N LYS A 671 -16.26 0.90 -37.97
CA LYS A 671 -15.98 -0.55 -37.87
C LYS A 671 -14.76 -0.96 -38.68
N VAL A 672 -14.37 -0.18 -39.70
CA VAL A 672 -13.19 -0.41 -40.53
C VAL A 672 -11.98 0.33 -39.98
N VAL A 673 -12.16 1.61 -39.63
CA VAL A 673 -11.12 2.45 -39.02
C VAL A 673 -11.73 3.39 -37.99
N GLY A 674 -11.17 3.38 -36.78
CA GLY A 674 -11.73 4.11 -35.65
C GLY A 674 -11.84 5.60 -35.94
N ASN A 675 -13.01 6.18 -35.72
CA ASN A 675 -13.25 7.62 -35.88
C ASN A 675 -14.47 8.04 -35.06
N ALA A 676 -14.58 9.33 -34.76
CA ALA A 676 -15.71 9.92 -34.04
C ALA A 676 -16.48 10.92 -34.93
N GLY A 677 -16.50 10.67 -36.24
CA GLY A 677 -17.03 11.63 -37.22
C GLY A 677 -16.19 12.90 -37.31
N SER A 678 -16.85 14.05 -37.48
CA SER A 678 -16.18 15.35 -37.50
C SER A 678 -15.59 15.66 -36.13
N PHE A 679 -14.27 15.75 -36.06
CA PHE A 679 -13.56 15.98 -34.81
C PHE A 679 -13.70 17.42 -34.32
N PHE A 680 -13.77 18.39 -35.24
CA PHE A 680 -13.86 19.82 -34.93
C PHE A 680 -15.19 20.42 -35.40
N LYS A 681 -15.69 21.40 -34.64
CA LYS A 681 -16.80 22.26 -35.08
C LYS A 681 -16.32 23.20 -36.17
N ASN A 682 -17.24 23.64 -37.02
CA ASN A 682 -16.99 24.78 -37.91
C ASN A 682 -16.99 26.08 -37.09
N PRO A 683 -15.89 26.86 -37.08
CA PRO A 683 -15.83 28.11 -36.33
C PRO A 683 -16.80 29.15 -36.87
N VAL A 684 -17.37 29.93 -35.96
CA VAL A 684 -18.21 31.10 -36.26
C VAL A 684 -17.42 32.35 -35.89
N ILE A 685 -17.21 33.22 -36.87
CA ILE A 685 -16.39 34.44 -36.74
C ILE A 685 -17.18 35.66 -37.21
N SER A 686 -16.68 36.86 -36.92
CA SER A 686 -17.30 38.09 -37.42
C SER A 686 -17.26 38.16 -38.94
N SER A 687 -18.30 38.75 -39.53
CA SER A 687 -18.41 38.91 -40.98
C SER A 687 -17.28 39.78 -41.56
N GLU A 688 -16.71 40.74 -40.81
CA GLU A 688 -15.54 41.49 -41.28
C GLU A 688 -14.31 40.58 -41.42
N LYS A 689 -14.03 39.76 -40.40
CA LYS A 689 -12.92 38.80 -40.43
C LYS A 689 -13.11 37.76 -41.54
N ALA A 690 -14.34 37.31 -41.74
CA ALA A 690 -14.71 36.40 -42.80
C ALA A 690 -14.45 37.02 -44.19
N SER A 691 -14.79 38.29 -44.41
CA SER A 691 -14.50 39.00 -45.66
C SER A 691 -13.00 39.07 -45.94
N VAL A 692 -12.20 39.48 -44.95
CA VAL A 692 -10.73 39.55 -45.08
C VAL A 692 -10.13 38.19 -45.44
N LEU A 693 -10.63 37.11 -44.83
CA LEU A 693 -10.19 35.75 -45.16
C LEU A 693 -10.59 35.33 -46.58
N LYS A 694 -11.79 35.70 -47.03
CA LYS A 694 -12.27 35.41 -48.39
C LYS A 694 -11.43 36.13 -49.45
N ASP A 695 -11.03 37.37 -49.18
CA ASP A 695 -10.18 38.15 -50.09
C ASP A 695 -8.78 37.53 -50.20
N LYS A 696 -8.22 37.06 -49.08
CA LYS A 696 -6.92 36.36 -49.06
C LYS A 696 -7.01 34.96 -49.67
N TYR A 697 -8.14 34.28 -49.53
CA TYR A 697 -8.37 32.91 -49.99
C TYR A 697 -9.68 32.79 -50.79
N PRO A 698 -9.67 33.14 -52.10
CA PRO A 698 -10.89 33.21 -52.92
C PRO A 698 -11.67 31.90 -53.06
N SER A 699 -11.02 30.74 -52.85
CA SER A 699 -11.66 29.43 -52.88
C SER A 699 -12.48 29.10 -51.62
N LEU A 700 -12.36 29.89 -50.56
CA LEU A 700 -13.06 29.68 -49.29
C LEU A 700 -14.55 29.98 -49.44
N LYS A 701 -15.39 28.96 -49.21
CA LYS A 701 -16.85 29.12 -49.11
C LYS A 701 -17.22 29.53 -47.68
N ILE A 702 -17.86 30.68 -47.55
CA ILE A 702 -18.31 31.24 -46.27
C ILE A 702 -19.83 31.19 -46.22
N PHE A 703 -20.37 30.77 -45.08
CA PHE A 703 -21.81 30.62 -44.88
C PHE A 703 -22.30 31.61 -43.82
N PRO A 704 -23.19 32.56 -44.17
CA PRO A 704 -23.76 33.48 -43.18
C PRO A 704 -24.61 32.72 -42.15
N VAL A 705 -24.55 33.14 -40.88
CA VAL A 705 -25.33 32.53 -39.77
C VAL A 705 -26.37 33.50 -39.25
N SER A 706 -25.97 34.73 -38.95
CA SER A 706 -26.82 35.81 -38.45
C SER A 706 -26.17 37.16 -38.78
N ASP A 707 -26.85 38.27 -38.46
CA ASP A 707 -26.29 39.61 -38.65
C ASP A 707 -24.92 39.73 -37.97
N GLY A 708 -23.88 39.98 -38.78
CA GLY A 708 -22.50 40.15 -38.33
C GLY A 708 -21.70 38.86 -38.07
N LEU A 709 -22.28 37.66 -38.23
CA LEU A 709 -21.58 36.39 -37.99
C LEU A 709 -21.61 35.45 -39.20
N SER A 710 -20.47 34.83 -39.47
CA SER A 710 -20.25 33.92 -40.59
C SER A 710 -19.55 32.64 -40.12
N LYS A 711 -20.02 31.50 -40.62
CA LYS A 711 -19.45 30.17 -40.39
C LYS A 711 -18.41 29.85 -41.44
N VAL A 712 -17.23 29.42 -40.99
CA VAL A 712 -16.10 29.04 -41.84
C VAL A 712 -15.92 27.51 -41.79
N PRO A 713 -15.78 26.82 -42.93
CA PRO A 713 -15.56 25.38 -42.95
C PRO A 713 -14.20 24.97 -42.34
N ALA A 714 -14.22 24.31 -41.19
CA ALA A 714 -13.01 23.81 -40.53
C ALA A 714 -12.28 22.77 -41.39
N ALA A 715 -13.01 21.91 -42.12
CA ALA A 715 -12.40 20.98 -43.08
C ALA A 715 -11.48 21.69 -44.08
N TRP A 716 -11.90 22.85 -44.60
CA TRP A 716 -11.10 23.61 -45.55
C TRP A 716 -9.86 24.21 -44.88
N LEU A 717 -9.98 24.74 -43.67
CA LEU A 717 -8.84 25.29 -42.91
C LEU A 717 -7.77 24.22 -42.66
N ILE A 718 -8.19 23.02 -42.24
CA ILE A 718 -7.30 21.89 -41.96
C ILE A 718 -6.63 21.37 -43.24
N ASP A 719 -7.40 21.26 -44.34
CA ASP A 719 -6.88 20.86 -45.66
C ASP A 719 -5.80 21.84 -46.13
N GLN A 720 -6.04 23.14 -46.02
CA GLN A 720 -5.04 24.15 -46.39
C GLN A 720 -3.78 24.10 -45.53
N CYS A 721 -3.87 23.68 -44.27
CA CYS A 721 -2.71 23.45 -43.41
C CYS A 721 -1.91 22.17 -43.78
N GLY A 722 -2.37 21.37 -44.74
CA GLY A 722 -1.66 20.21 -45.26
C GLY A 722 -1.85 18.93 -44.46
N PHE A 723 -2.86 18.87 -43.58
CA PHE A 723 -3.11 17.70 -42.74
C PHE A 723 -3.93 16.60 -43.41
N LYS A 724 -4.65 16.90 -44.49
CA LYS A 724 -5.53 15.93 -45.17
C LYS A 724 -4.73 14.73 -45.71
N GLY A 725 -5.17 13.52 -45.36
CA GLY A 725 -4.47 12.28 -45.70
C GLY A 725 -3.18 12.02 -44.90
N MET A 726 -2.85 12.86 -43.92
CA MET A 726 -1.67 12.66 -43.08
C MET A 726 -1.85 11.44 -42.17
N ARG A 727 -0.77 10.67 -41.99
CA ARG A 727 -0.68 9.62 -40.97
C ARG A 727 0.58 9.80 -40.12
N ARG A 728 0.43 9.71 -38.81
CA ARG A 728 1.53 9.73 -37.84
C ARG A 728 1.35 8.58 -36.86
N GLY A 729 2.17 7.54 -37.00
CA GLY A 729 2.04 6.33 -36.22
C GLY A 729 0.66 5.68 -36.40
N ASN A 730 -0.07 5.57 -35.29
CA ASN A 730 -1.39 4.94 -35.22
C ASN A 730 -2.55 5.93 -35.36
N VAL A 731 -2.29 7.21 -35.64
CA VAL A 731 -3.33 8.23 -35.86
C VAL A 731 -3.16 8.94 -37.19
N GLY A 732 -4.22 9.57 -37.69
CA GLY A 732 -4.18 10.31 -38.95
C GLY A 732 -5.41 11.15 -39.21
N VAL A 733 -5.47 11.70 -40.42
CA VAL A 733 -6.58 12.52 -40.93
C VAL A 733 -7.07 11.88 -42.22
N HIS A 734 -8.37 11.73 -42.38
CA HIS A 734 -8.96 11.04 -43.52
C HIS A 734 -8.64 11.74 -44.86
N GLU A 735 -8.36 10.95 -45.90
CA GLU A 735 -7.92 11.44 -47.22
C GLU A 735 -8.99 12.26 -47.93
N ASN A 736 -10.27 11.94 -47.74
CA ASN A 736 -11.37 12.63 -48.40
C ASN A 736 -12.09 13.66 -47.50
N GLN A 737 -11.81 13.65 -46.19
CA GLN A 737 -12.52 14.50 -45.23
C GLN A 737 -11.60 14.95 -44.10
N ALA A 738 -11.05 16.17 -44.20
CA ALA A 738 -10.07 16.71 -43.26
C ALA A 738 -10.60 16.94 -41.83
N LEU A 739 -11.92 16.94 -41.64
CA LEU A 739 -12.53 17.00 -40.31
C LEU A 739 -12.46 15.68 -39.54
N VAL A 740 -12.24 14.55 -40.22
CA VAL A 740 -12.30 13.23 -39.60
C VAL A 740 -10.89 12.79 -39.24
N LEU A 741 -10.63 12.69 -37.93
CA LEU A 741 -9.43 12.07 -37.42
C LEU A 741 -9.62 10.55 -37.34
N LEU A 742 -8.57 9.82 -37.69
CA LEU A 742 -8.53 8.37 -37.77
C LEU A 742 -7.67 7.80 -36.65
N ALA A 743 -8.17 6.74 -36.04
CA ALA A 743 -7.51 5.91 -35.05
C ALA A 743 -7.33 4.51 -35.64
N PHE A 744 -6.09 4.13 -35.93
CA PHE A 744 -5.75 2.78 -36.39
C PHE A 744 -5.58 1.84 -35.19
N ASP A 745 -5.50 0.53 -35.43
CA ASP A 745 -5.33 -0.42 -34.33
C ASP A 745 -4.06 -0.12 -33.52
N GLY A 746 -4.19 -0.14 -32.18
CA GLY A 746 -3.14 0.29 -31.25
C GLY A 746 -3.01 1.80 -31.04
N ALA A 747 -3.88 2.63 -31.63
CA ALA A 747 -3.94 4.06 -31.34
C ALA A 747 -4.24 4.33 -29.86
N LYS A 748 -3.57 5.33 -29.30
CA LYS A 748 -3.83 5.84 -27.96
C LYS A 748 -4.56 7.17 -28.02
N GLY A 749 -5.44 7.42 -27.06
CA GLY A 749 -6.16 8.69 -26.97
C GLY A 749 -5.26 9.92 -26.95
N LYS A 750 -4.12 9.82 -26.25
CA LYS A 750 -3.09 10.87 -26.23
C LYS A 750 -2.52 11.18 -27.62
N GLU A 751 -2.31 10.18 -28.48
CA GLU A 751 -1.78 10.41 -29.84
C GLU A 751 -2.78 11.20 -30.70
N LEU A 752 -4.08 10.91 -30.57
CA LEU A 752 -5.14 11.67 -31.24
C LEU A 752 -5.24 13.09 -30.71
N LEU A 753 -5.09 13.26 -29.39
CA LEU A 753 -5.14 14.57 -28.76
C LEU A 753 -3.95 15.44 -29.18
N ASP A 754 -2.75 14.88 -29.21
CA ASP A 754 -1.53 15.56 -29.67
C ASP A 754 -1.68 15.99 -31.14
N LEU A 755 -2.23 15.12 -32.00
CA LEU A 755 -2.55 15.46 -33.40
C LEU A 755 -3.60 16.57 -33.50
N ALA A 756 -4.65 16.52 -32.68
CA ALA A 756 -5.70 17.53 -32.67
C ALA A 756 -5.16 18.91 -32.26
N ASP A 757 -4.29 18.96 -31.24
CA ASP A 757 -3.68 20.21 -30.78
C ASP A 757 -2.68 20.79 -31.79
N GLU A 758 -1.95 19.95 -32.53
CA GLU A 758 -1.13 20.38 -33.66
C GLU A 758 -1.97 21.03 -34.76
N ILE A 759 -3.10 20.41 -35.13
CA ILE A 759 -4.03 20.96 -36.13
C ILE A 759 -4.60 22.31 -35.65
N ARG A 760 -5.02 22.41 -34.38
CA ARG A 760 -5.52 23.66 -33.78
C ARG A 760 -4.48 24.76 -33.84
N THR A 761 -3.23 24.43 -33.49
CA THR A 761 -2.10 25.38 -33.50
C THR A 761 -1.82 25.88 -34.91
N ALA A 762 -1.73 24.98 -35.90
CA ALA A 762 -1.48 25.35 -37.29
C ALA A 762 -2.61 26.22 -37.89
N VAL A 763 -3.87 25.89 -37.59
CA VAL A 763 -5.03 26.70 -38.04
C VAL A 763 -5.01 28.09 -37.39
N LYS A 764 -4.69 28.16 -36.09
CA LYS A 764 -4.55 29.44 -35.37
C LYS A 764 -3.42 30.29 -35.94
N GLU A 765 -2.24 29.72 -36.16
CA GLU A 765 -1.09 30.44 -36.71
C GLU A 765 -1.34 30.94 -38.14
N ARG A 766 -1.99 30.14 -38.98
CA ARG A 766 -2.17 30.46 -40.40
C ARG A 766 -3.34 31.39 -40.70
N PHE A 767 -4.44 31.25 -39.95
CA PHE A 767 -5.70 31.94 -40.22
C PHE A 767 -6.16 32.86 -39.09
N ASP A 768 -5.48 32.85 -37.94
CA ASP A 768 -5.94 33.49 -36.70
C ASP A 768 -7.35 33.01 -36.29
N ILE A 769 -7.69 31.75 -36.58
CA ILE A 769 -8.97 31.16 -36.19
C ILE A 769 -8.74 30.06 -35.18
N ASP A 770 -9.46 30.12 -34.07
CA ASP A 770 -9.54 29.04 -33.10
C ASP A 770 -10.61 28.03 -33.54
N ILE A 771 -10.24 26.76 -33.60
CA ILE A 771 -11.19 25.66 -33.81
C ILE A 771 -11.32 24.83 -32.54
N GLU A 772 -12.55 24.42 -32.27
CA GLU A 772 -12.91 23.66 -31.07
C GLU A 772 -13.25 22.21 -31.42
N PRO A 773 -12.84 21.23 -30.61
CA PRO A 773 -13.35 19.87 -30.73
C PRO A 773 -14.88 19.81 -30.60
N GLU A 774 -15.51 19.04 -31.49
CA GLU A 774 -16.91 18.60 -31.36
C GLU A 774 -17.02 17.36 -30.47
N VAL A 775 -15.95 16.55 -30.45
CA VAL A 775 -15.82 15.36 -29.60
C VAL A 775 -15.68 15.72 -28.13
N ASN A 776 -16.31 14.92 -27.27
CA ASN A 776 -16.16 15.06 -25.84
C ASN A 776 -14.87 14.36 -25.40
N ILE A 777 -13.91 15.15 -24.90
CA ILE A 777 -12.62 14.65 -24.41
C ILE A 777 -12.78 14.28 -22.94
N VAL A 778 -12.50 13.01 -22.62
CA VAL A 778 -12.61 12.41 -21.28
C VAL A 778 -11.23 12.15 -20.73
#